data_AF-A0A9E3SLU4-F1
#
_entry.id   AF-A0A9E3SLU4-F1
#
_cell.length_a   1.000
_cell.length_b   1.000
_cell.length_c   1.000
_cell.angle_alpha   90.00
_cell.angle_beta   90.00
_cell.angle_gamma   90.00
#
_symmetry.space_group_name_H-M   'P 1'
#
loop_
_entity.id
_entity.type
_entity.pdbx_description
1 polymer ?
#
loop_
_entity_poly.entity_id
_entity_poly.type
_entity_poly.pdbx_seq_one_letter_code
_entity_poly.pdbx_strand_id
1 'polypeptide(L)'
;MAQEPRNAGAAVRSLTWLAVLAIGLGSAFVAQAQIRLVSTKKANGNGEPPAEPAYVDRVIEGLAVEAKEERDAIEFDRGGWPRFLRLETRLGTLPYEGDKRSLGFTASGAIETPNHGTISVDASIDTDDRRNSITVRQRQVPMADGWMANVELGVVTPTPPSVMRAPSRVFVPGDFIRGAATDWGNRDLGVQWQASTGTLGRLEGFPVAGFEAQHGEITTVGVQKHAGHWTAAARHSHGVGIARMDRASRASDLVDADSTQVAIRHEQEGNSVQANAVLARSSETDDMRRGVWVDGETKVGTSQYGWGYFRMDPRLSWSGQGMTADIEGAYARGAWRTRQWSAESTVDVLRSVSGPDDSGVLVTGTGRYRMSRTLTLGTGGAFRTYQGNAGNLFTDARIQNAYGLTGMRAEFASGAGRRNWRLGVDQSWTLPQGWLLGTSVFGGRETGRDAGGSLWGAAVSFAAPVASDVLLTGNASVDARGNGTRSSSANVNLSWRLSPRWSLEGNFIYSHGRFDLAVSIDPLAPPPDPLLVSADTRSFFLVLRYEDRAGTPTAPLGGTPQTGGGAIEGVVFLDANRTGTQEAGETGASGVTVYLDGRYAVRTDSQGRFSFPFVAPGLRVITVLNETLPLPWETGERAETRIEVIVRETARVSVPVIRRGPE
;
A
#
# COMPACT_ATOMS: atom_id res chain seq x y z
N MET A 1 -18.43 -19.80 -59.36
CA MET A 1 -17.62 -18.84 -60.15
C MET A 1 -16.92 -17.93 -59.17
N ALA A 2 -15.60 -17.83 -59.30
CA ALA A 2 -14.71 -17.15 -58.36
C ALA A 2 -15.10 -15.69 -58.10
N GLN A 3 -15.04 -15.28 -56.83
CA GLN A 3 -14.94 -13.86 -56.45
C GLN A 3 -13.70 -13.69 -55.58
N GLU A 4 -12.89 -12.71 -55.97
CA GLU A 4 -11.59 -12.33 -55.44
C GLU A 4 -11.61 -12.00 -53.94
N PRO A 5 -10.51 -12.25 -53.20
CA PRO A 5 -10.34 -11.70 -51.87
C PRO A 5 -10.08 -10.18 -51.97
N ARG A 6 -10.96 -9.38 -51.40
CA ARG A 6 -10.75 -7.93 -51.22
C ARG A 6 -9.56 -7.70 -50.28
N ASN A 7 -8.57 -7.01 -50.82
CA ASN A 7 -7.36 -6.46 -50.18
C ASN A 7 -7.51 -6.05 -48.70
N ALA A 8 -6.90 -6.83 -47.80
CA ALA A 8 -6.57 -6.42 -46.42
C ALA A 8 -5.26 -5.61 -46.38
N GLY A 9 -5.14 -4.58 -47.23
CA GLY A 9 -3.87 -3.87 -47.48
C GLY A 9 -3.75 -2.46 -46.89
N ALA A 10 -4.79 -1.92 -46.25
CA ALA A 10 -4.83 -0.50 -45.86
C ALA A 10 -4.79 -0.22 -44.35
N ALA A 11 -5.05 -1.20 -43.47
CA ALA A 11 -5.06 -0.99 -42.01
C ALA A 11 -3.70 -1.22 -41.32
N VAL A 12 -2.71 -1.78 -42.03
CA VAL A 12 -1.38 -2.11 -41.47
C VAL A 12 -0.34 -1.00 -41.75
N ARG A 13 -0.61 -0.07 -42.66
CA ARG A 13 0.32 1.03 -43.01
C ARG A 13 0.14 2.32 -42.19
N SER A 14 -0.96 2.46 -41.45
CA SER A 14 -1.23 3.64 -40.60
C SER A 14 -0.83 3.47 -39.14
N LEU A 15 -0.49 2.26 -38.68
CA LEU A 15 0.08 2.03 -37.33
C LEU A 15 1.61 1.99 -37.28
N THR A 16 2.29 1.91 -38.43
CA THR A 16 3.76 1.93 -38.49
C THR A 16 4.36 3.32 -38.23
N TRP A 17 3.55 4.39 -38.30
CA TRP A 17 4.00 5.77 -38.04
C TRP A 17 3.89 6.23 -36.58
N LEU A 18 3.16 5.50 -35.72
CA LEU A 18 3.07 5.80 -34.28
C LEU A 18 4.07 4.98 -33.44
N ALA A 19 4.48 3.80 -33.91
CA ALA A 19 5.50 2.98 -33.25
C ALA A 19 6.95 3.48 -33.47
N VAL A 20 7.20 4.30 -34.50
CA VAL A 20 8.53 4.89 -34.75
C VAL A 20 8.73 6.22 -34.00
N LEU A 21 7.67 6.86 -33.50
CA LEU A 21 7.81 8.08 -32.69
C LEU A 21 8.17 7.81 -31.21
N ALA A 22 7.95 6.60 -30.70
CA ALA A 22 8.29 6.20 -29.33
C ALA A 22 9.73 5.64 -29.18
N ILE A 23 10.46 5.43 -30.29
CA ILE A 23 11.87 5.00 -30.30
C ILE A 23 12.80 6.13 -30.80
N GLY A 24 12.24 7.26 -31.24
CA GLY A 24 12.98 8.39 -31.82
C GLY A 24 13.23 9.61 -30.91
N LEU A 25 12.90 9.56 -29.61
CA LEU A 25 13.16 10.67 -28.66
C LEU A 25 14.39 10.45 -27.77
N GLY A 26 15.23 9.47 -28.10
CA GLY A 26 16.48 9.16 -27.40
C GLY A 26 17.77 9.69 -28.02
N SER A 27 17.73 10.37 -29.18
CA SER A 27 18.97 10.69 -29.92
C SER A 27 18.83 11.87 -30.89
N ALA A 28 18.65 13.09 -30.37
CA ALA A 28 19.04 14.32 -31.06
C ALA A 28 19.00 15.53 -30.13
N PHE A 29 20.05 15.73 -29.32
CA PHE A 29 20.60 17.05 -28.96
C PHE A 29 21.93 16.82 -28.23
N VAL A 30 22.94 16.33 -28.97
CA VAL A 30 24.34 16.60 -28.64
C VAL A 30 24.77 17.76 -29.51
N ALA A 31 24.45 18.98 -29.06
CA ALA A 31 25.19 20.15 -29.49
C ALA A 31 26.21 20.45 -28.39
N GLN A 32 27.42 19.91 -28.56
CA GLN A 32 28.60 20.45 -27.89
C GLN A 32 28.84 21.87 -28.41
N ALA A 33 28.21 22.86 -27.78
CA ALA A 33 28.71 24.21 -27.84
C ALA A 33 29.86 24.31 -26.82
N GLN A 34 31.09 24.12 -27.28
CA GLN A 34 32.26 24.63 -26.56
C GLN A 34 32.13 26.15 -26.52
N ILE A 35 31.65 26.70 -25.42
CA ILE A 35 31.74 28.13 -25.15
C ILE A 35 33.21 28.41 -24.85
N ARG A 36 33.96 28.85 -25.86
CA ARG A 36 35.21 29.59 -25.66
C ARG A 36 34.85 30.84 -24.85
N LEU A 37 35.35 30.92 -23.62
CA LEU A 37 35.43 32.16 -22.86
C LEU A 37 36.23 33.18 -23.66
N VAL A 38 35.53 34.05 -24.39
CA VAL A 38 36.09 35.31 -24.86
C VAL A 38 35.91 36.32 -23.74
N SER A 39 37.01 36.62 -23.05
CA SER A 39 37.12 37.73 -22.12
C SER A 39 36.83 39.03 -22.88
N THR A 40 35.62 39.57 -22.76
CA THR A 40 35.33 40.94 -23.16
C THR A 40 35.63 41.90 -22.01
N LYS A 41 36.49 42.85 -22.33
CA LYS A 41 36.99 43.92 -21.45
C LYS A 41 35.81 44.73 -20.91
N LYS A 42 35.76 44.86 -19.59
CA LYS A 42 34.81 45.64 -18.79
C LYS A 42 34.66 47.07 -19.33
N ALA A 43 33.48 47.45 -19.80
CA ALA A 43 33.10 48.84 -20.01
C ALA A 43 32.44 49.35 -18.72
N ASN A 44 33.03 50.38 -18.12
CA ASN A 44 32.51 51.05 -16.93
C ASN A 44 31.20 51.77 -17.28
N GLY A 45 30.10 51.34 -16.69
CA GLY A 45 28.82 52.05 -16.67
C GLY A 45 28.25 51.98 -15.25
N ASN A 46 28.23 53.13 -14.57
CA ASN A 46 27.70 53.31 -13.22
C ASN A 46 26.16 53.26 -13.23
N GLY A 47 25.60 52.06 -13.28
CA GLY A 47 24.18 51.81 -13.03
C GLY A 47 24.04 50.85 -11.86
N GLU A 48 23.73 51.39 -10.68
CA GLU A 48 23.46 50.62 -9.47
C GLU A 48 22.22 49.73 -9.72
N PRO A 49 22.31 48.39 -9.60
CA PRO A 49 21.13 47.54 -9.70
C PRO A 49 20.15 47.89 -8.57
N PRO A 50 18.82 47.92 -8.83
CA PRO A 50 17.86 48.20 -7.77
C PRO A 50 18.04 47.18 -6.65
N ALA A 51 18.23 47.69 -5.43
CA ALA A 51 18.45 46.89 -4.24
C ALA A 51 17.36 45.82 -4.12
N GLU A 52 17.77 44.55 -4.03
CA GLU A 52 16.86 43.48 -3.61
C GLU A 52 16.23 43.90 -2.28
N PRO A 53 14.90 43.72 -2.09
CA PRO A 53 14.29 44.00 -0.81
C PRO A 53 15.02 43.18 0.25
N ALA A 54 15.56 43.88 1.25
CA ALA A 54 16.26 43.28 2.37
C ALA A 54 15.43 42.12 2.93
N TYR A 55 16.08 40.98 3.13
CA TYR A 55 15.49 39.84 3.83
C TYR A 55 14.99 40.33 5.20
N VAL A 56 13.68 40.48 5.33
CA VAL A 56 13.01 40.72 6.61
C VAL A 56 12.79 39.35 7.22
N ASP A 57 13.58 39.05 8.25
CA ASP A 57 13.28 37.95 9.16
C ASP A 57 11.92 38.22 9.79
N ARG A 58 10.89 37.50 9.35
CA ARG A 58 9.58 37.51 10.00
C ARG A 58 9.66 36.55 11.17
N VAL A 59 10.34 36.98 12.22
CA VAL A 59 10.14 36.41 13.55
C VAL A 59 8.63 36.44 13.83
N ILE A 60 8.09 35.31 14.27
CA ILE A 60 6.69 35.14 14.63
C ILE A 60 6.43 36.00 15.88
N GLU A 61 6.18 37.29 15.69
CA GLU A 61 5.67 38.17 16.75
C GLU A 61 4.14 38.23 16.67
N GLY A 62 3.48 37.98 17.79
CA GLY A 62 2.03 38.20 17.96
C GLY A 62 1.13 36.96 17.94
N LEU A 63 1.67 35.74 17.80
CA LEU A 63 0.92 34.56 18.23
C LEU A 63 1.02 34.48 19.74
N ALA A 64 -0.13 34.44 20.42
CA ALA A 64 -0.15 34.09 21.84
C ALA A 64 0.61 32.76 21.98
N VAL A 65 1.62 32.73 22.85
CA VAL A 65 2.22 31.47 23.27
C VAL A 65 1.06 30.63 23.74
N GLU A 66 0.78 29.54 23.03
CA GLU A 66 -0.24 28.59 23.45
C GLU A 66 0.14 28.23 24.88
N ALA A 67 -0.69 28.64 25.84
CA ALA A 67 -0.41 28.41 27.24
C ALA A 67 -0.22 26.90 27.36
N LYS A 68 1.02 26.49 27.60
CA LYS A 68 1.35 25.10 27.82
C LYS A 68 0.63 24.75 29.10
N GLU A 69 -0.60 24.24 28.99
CA GLU A 69 -1.33 23.73 30.15
C GLU A 69 -0.36 22.75 30.81
N GLU A 70 0.12 23.11 32.00
CA GLU A 70 0.77 22.20 32.93
C GLU A 70 -0.30 21.19 33.36
N ARG A 71 -0.66 20.29 32.44
CA ARG A 71 -1.36 19.06 32.81
C ARG A 71 -0.37 18.27 33.63
N ASP A 72 -0.82 17.75 34.77
CA ASP A 72 -0.07 16.84 35.64
C ASP A 72 0.64 15.81 34.77
N ALA A 73 1.93 16.02 34.53
CA ALA A 73 2.74 15.09 33.78
C ALA A 73 2.82 13.86 34.67
N ILE A 74 2.05 12.81 34.33
CA ILE A 74 2.17 11.53 35.03
C ILE A 74 3.65 11.18 35.02
N GLU A 75 4.23 11.10 36.20
CA GLU A 75 5.64 10.73 36.36
C GLU A 75 5.80 9.33 35.78
N PHE A 76 6.53 9.24 34.67
CA PHE A 76 6.73 7.99 33.96
C PHE A 76 7.47 7.01 34.86
N ASP A 77 6.84 5.88 35.19
CA ASP A 77 7.47 4.81 35.97
C ASP A 77 8.61 4.19 35.16
N ARG A 78 9.85 4.59 35.47
CA ARG A 78 11.07 4.05 34.85
C ARG A 78 11.47 2.68 35.43
N GLY A 79 10.81 2.24 36.50
CA GLY A 79 11.15 1.05 37.27
C GLY A 79 10.74 -0.25 36.60
N GLY A 80 11.56 -1.28 36.81
CA GLY A 80 11.31 -2.63 36.33
C GLY A 80 11.52 -2.81 34.82
N TRP A 81 11.03 -3.93 34.31
CA TRP A 81 11.15 -4.27 32.90
C TRP A 81 10.25 -3.39 32.03
N PRO A 82 10.70 -3.01 30.82
CA PRO A 82 9.87 -2.31 29.84
C PRO A 82 8.60 -3.10 29.58
N ARG A 83 7.45 -2.44 29.73
CA ARG A 83 6.14 -3.05 29.56
C ARG A 83 5.14 -2.05 29.03
N PHE A 84 4.19 -2.54 28.25
CA PHE A 84 3.01 -1.77 27.87
C PHE A 84 1.75 -2.61 28.01
N LEU A 85 0.65 -1.93 28.29
CA LEU A 85 -0.69 -2.47 28.26
C LEU A 85 -1.58 -1.50 27.50
N ARG A 86 -2.40 -2.03 26.60
CA ARG A 86 -3.44 -1.30 25.89
C ARG A 86 -4.73 -2.09 25.96
N LEU A 87 -5.78 -1.45 26.43
CA LEU A 87 -7.13 -1.99 26.49
C LEU A 87 -8.04 -1.08 25.68
N GLU A 88 -8.89 -1.67 24.86
CA GLU A 88 -9.87 -0.90 24.09
C GLU A 88 -11.27 -1.50 24.20
N THR A 89 -12.23 -0.60 24.34
CA THR A 89 -13.64 -0.88 24.15
C THR A 89 -14.05 -0.24 22.84
N ARG A 90 -14.60 -1.03 21.93
CA ARG A 90 -15.00 -0.60 20.60
C ARG A 90 -16.48 -0.79 20.41
N LEU A 91 -17.15 0.26 19.98
CA LEU A 91 -18.58 0.27 19.66
C LEU A 91 -18.74 0.74 18.23
N GLY A 92 -19.62 0.10 17.46
CA GLY A 92 -19.99 0.65 16.17
C GLY A 92 -21.24 0.02 15.59
N THR A 93 -21.64 0.51 14.42
CA THR A 93 -22.73 -0.07 13.62
C THR A 93 -22.19 -0.61 12.31
N LEU A 94 -22.66 -1.78 11.90
CA LEU A 94 -22.27 -2.39 10.63
C LEU A 94 -22.60 -1.46 9.44
N PRO A 95 -21.72 -1.35 8.44
CA PRO A 95 -22.07 -0.73 7.16
C PRO A 95 -23.24 -1.50 6.50
N TYR A 96 -24.19 -0.80 5.88
CA TYR A 96 -25.31 -1.35 5.09
C TYR A 96 -26.44 -2.11 5.84
N GLU A 97 -26.23 -2.62 7.05
CA GLU A 97 -27.31 -3.16 7.91
C GLU A 97 -27.67 -2.15 9.01
N GLY A 98 -28.82 -1.50 8.87
CA GLY A 98 -29.32 -0.51 9.85
C GLY A 98 -29.38 -1.01 11.30
N ASP A 99 -29.26 -0.05 12.23
CA ASP A 99 -29.45 -0.08 13.69
C ASP A 99 -28.77 -1.16 14.55
N LYS A 100 -28.15 -2.19 13.97
CA LYS A 100 -27.38 -3.18 14.75
C LYS A 100 -26.08 -2.56 15.24
N ARG A 101 -26.03 -2.36 16.56
CA ARG A 101 -24.84 -1.93 17.29
C ARG A 101 -24.10 -3.19 17.73
N SER A 102 -22.80 -3.24 17.50
CA SER A 102 -21.94 -4.30 18.03
C SER A 102 -20.87 -3.69 18.94
N LEU A 103 -20.48 -4.48 19.94
CA LEU A 103 -19.53 -4.15 20.98
C LEU A 103 -18.39 -5.18 20.94
N GLY A 104 -17.16 -4.70 21.04
CA GLY A 104 -16.00 -5.58 21.10
C GLY A 104 -14.91 -5.03 22.00
N PHE A 105 -14.06 -5.93 22.46
CA PHE A 105 -12.94 -5.64 23.34
C PHE A 105 -11.64 -6.11 22.71
N THR A 106 -10.60 -5.29 22.82
CA THR A 106 -9.24 -5.68 22.47
C THR A 106 -8.32 -5.46 23.65
N ALA A 107 -7.37 -6.37 23.81
CA ALA A 107 -6.31 -6.27 24.80
C ALA A 107 -4.98 -6.60 24.13
N SER A 108 -4.02 -5.69 24.23
CA SER A 108 -2.65 -5.95 23.82
C SER A 108 -1.68 -5.56 24.92
N GLY A 109 -0.63 -6.34 25.07
CA GLY A 109 0.41 -6.05 26.05
C GLY A 109 1.71 -6.73 25.70
N ALA A 110 2.81 -6.15 26.14
CA ALA A 110 4.12 -6.77 26.02
C ALA A 110 5.01 -6.45 27.20
N ILE A 111 5.99 -7.32 27.41
CA ILE A 111 7.06 -7.16 28.38
C ILE A 111 8.40 -7.54 27.74
N GLU A 112 9.39 -6.66 27.87
CA GLU A 112 10.76 -6.92 27.42
C GLU A 112 11.57 -7.48 28.58
N THR A 113 12.06 -8.70 28.42
CA THR A 113 12.91 -9.34 29.41
C THR A 113 14.38 -9.21 29.01
N PRO A 114 15.33 -9.09 29.96
CA PRO A 114 16.75 -8.97 29.62
C PRO A 114 17.31 -10.16 28.83
N ASN A 115 16.85 -11.38 29.15
CA ASN A 115 17.47 -12.62 28.65
C ASN A 115 16.54 -13.50 27.80
N HIS A 116 15.24 -13.20 27.70
CA HIS A 116 14.25 -14.04 27.01
C HIS A 116 13.48 -13.27 25.93
N GLY A 117 14.04 -12.13 25.48
CA GLY A 117 13.43 -11.28 24.48
C GLY A 117 12.13 -10.64 24.95
N THR A 118 11.26 -10.33 23.99
CA THR A 118 9.96 -9.70 24.22
C THR A 118 8.85 -10.74 24.21
N ILE A 119 8.02 -10.78 25.24
CA ILE A 119 6.78 -11.56 25.27
C ILE A 119 5.62 -10.60 25.04
N SER A 120 4.75 -10.89 24.09
CA SER A 120 3.54 -10.09 23.82
C SER A 120 2.30 -10.96 23.67
N VAL A 121 1.16 -10.38 23.99
CA VAL A 121 -0.16 -10.98 23.83
C VAL A 121 -1.05 -9.98 23.12
N ASP A 122 -1.79 -10.44 22.12
CA ASP A 122 -2.84 -9.70 21.43
C ASP A 122 -4.11 -10.54 21.45
N ALA A 123 -5.20 -10.00 22.00
CA ALA A 123 -6.47 -10.67 22.11
C ALA A 123 -7.61 -9.76 21.64
N SER A 124 -8.61 -10.38 21.02
CA SER A 124 -9.79 -9.71 20.48
C SER A 124 -11.03 -10.57 20.74
N ILE A 125 -12.08 -9.94 21.24
CA ILE A 125 -13.37 -10.57 21.56
C ILE A 125 -14.47 -9.67 21.02
N ASP A 126 -15.36 -10.25 20.22
CA ASP A 126 -16.62 -9.62 19.80
C ASP A 126 -17.75 -10.22 20.65
N THR A 127 -18.67 -9.38 21.16
CA THR A 127 -19.77 -9.87 22.02
C THR A 127 -20.90 -10.51 21.24
N ASP A 128 -21.06 -10.10 19.99
CA ASP A 128 -22.21 -10.47 19.15
C ASP A 128 -21.84 -11.58 18.17
N ASP A 129 -20.59 -11.59 17.71
CA ASP A 129 -20.01 -12.64 16.88
C ASP A 129 -19.12 -13.53 17.76
N ARG A 130 -19.38 -14.85 17.86
CA ARG A 130 -18.58 -15.79 18.70
C ARG A 130 -17.12 -15.95 18.24
N ARG A 131 -16.67 -15.15 17.29
CA ARG A 131 -15.35 -15.16 16.68
C ARG A 131 -14.38 -14.36 17.53
N ASN A 132 -13.44 -15.05 18.14
CA ASN A 132 -12.38 -14.47 18.96
C ASN A 132 -11.02 -14.73 18.31
N SER A 133 -10.04 -13.87 18.62
CA SER A 133 -8.64 -14.15 18.29
C SER A 133 -7.75 -13.95 19.51
N ILE A 134 -6.76 -14.81 19.64
CA ILE A 134 -5.67 -14.64 20.61
C ILE A 134 -4.38 -15.00 19.91
N THR A 135 -3.34 -14.21 20.16
CA THR A 135 -2.00 -14.48 19.68
C THR A 135 -1.01 -14.18 20.79
N VAL A 136 -0.14 -15.14 21.06
CA VAL A 136 0.98 -15.00 21.99
C VAL A 136 2.26 -15.06 21.16
N ARG A 137 3.18 -14.13 21.41
CA ARG A 137 4.45 -14.06 20.69
C ARG A 137 5.59 -13.94 21.68
N GLN A 138 6.65 -14.66 21.41
CA GLN A 138 7.95 -14.46 22.02
C GLN A 138 8.96 -14.18 20.93
N ARG A 139 9.58 -13.00 20.95
CA ARG A 139 10.47 -12.54 19.88
C ARG A 139 11.83 -12.19 20.44
N GLN A 140 12.85 -12.36 19.61
CA GLN A 140 14.25 -12.04 19.93
C GLN A 140 14.79 -12.79 21.15
N VAL A 141 14.48 -14.08 21.25
CA VAL A 141 15.06 -14.93 22.30
C VAL A 141 16.50 -15.25 21.93
N PRO A 142 17.51 -14.76 22.67
CA PRO A 142 18.89 -15.13 22.43
C PRO A 142 19.11 -16.58 22.85
N MET A 143 19.73 -17.35 21.98
CA MET A 143 20.15 -18.72 22.20
C MET A 143 21.70 -18.79 22.14
N ALA A 144 22.27 -19.95 22.48
CA ALA A 144 23.70 -20.16 22.37
C ALA A 144 24.21 -19.93 20.92
N ASP A 145 25.49 -19.60 20.79
CA ASP A 145 26.19 -19.50 19.50
C ASP A 145 25.60 -18.50 18.50
N GLY A 146 24.98 -17.41 18.98
CA GLY A 146 24.47 -16.32 18.15
C GLY A 146 23.12 -16.60 17.48
N TRP A 147 22.46 -17.69 17.85
CA TRP A 147 21.11 -18.01 17.41
C TRP A 147 20.08 -17.09 18.08
N MET A 148 19.07 -16.68 17.30
CA MET A 148 17.95 -15.89 17.75
C MET A 148 16.66 -16.59 17.33
N ALA A 149 15.75 -16.81 18.27
CA ALA A 149 14.47 -17.46 18.00
C ALA A 149 13.30 -16.50 18.18
N ASN A 150 12.29 -16.69 17.34
CA ASN A 150 10.95 -16.12 17.45
C ASN A 150 9.94 -17.27 17.42
N VAL A 151 8.93 -17.21 18.30
CA VAL A 151 7.86 -18.21 18.41
C VAL A 151 6.54 -17.46 18.51
N GLU A 152 5.54 -17.90 17.75
CA GLU A 152 4.20 -17.34 17.75
C GLU A 152 3.17 -18.48 17.85
N LEU A 153 2.14 -18.27 18.67
CA LEU A 153 1.04 -19.22 18.90
C LEU A 153 -0.30 -18.50 18.83
N GLY A 154 -1.30 -19.13 18.22
CA GLY A 154 -2.64 -18.56 18.04
C GLY A 154 -2.88 -18.12 16.61
N VAL A 155 -3.45 -16.93 16.39
CA VAL A 155 -3.79 -16.44 15.05
C VAL A 155 -2.59 -15.70 14.44
N VAL A 156 -1.76 -16.43 13.71
CA VAL A 156 -0.45 -15.98 13.23
C VAL A 156 -0.42 -15.87 11.71
N THR A 157 0.56 -15.12 11.22
CA THR A 157 0.78 -14.90 9.79
C THR A 157 2.24 -15.20 9.51
N PRO A 158 2.59 -16.48 9.27
CA PRO A 158 3.97 -16.91 9.07
C PRO A 158 4.61 -16.12 7.91
N THR A 159 5.83 -15.65 8.13
CA THR A 159 6.57 -14.95 7.07
C THR A 159 7.45 -15.95 6.33
N PRO A 160 7.52 -15.90 4.97
CA PRO A 160 8.50 -16.70 4.23
C PRO A 160 9.92 -16.18 4.46
N PRO A 161 10.96 -16.90 3.99
CA PRO A 161 12.35 -16.47 4.16
C PRO A 161 12.59 -15.07 3.60
N SER A 162 13.47 -14.31 4.24
CA SER A 162 13.60 -12.86 3.97
C SER A 162 13.85 -12.49 2.49
N VAL A 163 14.62 -13.29 1.75
CA VAL A 163 14.89 -13.07 0.31
C VAL A 163 13.64 -13.24 -0.57
N MET A 164 12.69 -14.08 -0.13
CA MET A 164 11.42 -14.31 -0.83
C MET A 164 10.37 -13.23 -0.52
N ARG A 165 10.67 -12.31 0.40
CA ARG A 165 9.84 -11.13 0.71
C ARG A 165 10.23 -9.89 -0.09
N ALA A 166 11.30 -9.97 -0.88
CA ALA A 166 11.71 -8.87 -1.74
C ALA A 166 10.59 -8.58 -2.77
N PRO A 167 10.33 -7.30 -3.11
CA PRO A 167 9.31 -6.97 -4.09
C PRO A 167 9.57 -7.67 -5.43
N SER A 168 8.66 -8.55 -5.84
CA SER A 168 8.65 -9.21 -7.14
C SER A 168 7.31 -8.98 -7.82
N ARG A 169 7.30 -9.04 -9.15
CA ARG A 169 6.05 -8.93 -9.92
C ARG A 169 5.14 -10.14 -9.68
N VAL A 170 5.73 -11.30 -9.48
CA VAL A 170 5.00 -12.53 -9.16
C VAL A 170 4.83 -12.60 -7.66
N PHE A 171 3.58 -12.67 -7.22
CA PHE A 171 3.24 -12.84 -5.82
C PHE A 171 2.95 -14.32 -5.53
N VAL A 172 3.59 -14.86 -4.49
CA VAL A 172 3.29 -16.20 -4.00
C VAL A 172 2.54 -16.05 -2.68
N PRO A 173 1.31 -16.57 -2.56
CA PRO A 173 0.52 -16.46 -1.35
C PRO A 173 1.28 -16.84 -0.08
N GLY A 174 1.07 -16.07 0.98
CA GLY A 174 1.42 -16.42 2.35
C GLY A 174 0.24 -17.02 3.09
N ASP A 175 0.54 -17.58 4.26
CA ASP A 175 -0.43 -18.33 5.04
C ASP A 175 -1.01 -17.46 6.17
N PHE A 176 -2.32 -17.59 6.40
CA PHE A 176 -2.98 -17.01 7.57
C PHE A 176 -3.63 -18.12 8.38
N ILE A 177 -3.04 -18.44 9.54
CA ILE A 177 -3.36 -19.66 10.26
C ILE A 177 -3.71 -19.41 11.72
N ARG A 178 -4.56 -20.27 12.28
CA ARG A 178 -4.62 -20.51 13.71
C ARG A 178 -3.76 -21.72 14.03
N GLY A 179 -2.62 -21.50 14.66
CA GLY A 179 -1.64 -22.55 14.93
C GLY A 179 -0.36 -22.02 15.55
N ALA A 180 0.78 -22.55 15.09
CA ALA A 180 2.10 -22.20 15.58
C ALA A 180 3.01 -21.78 14.42
N ALA A 181 3.90 -20.83 14.70
CA ALA A 181 4.97 -20.45 13.79
C ALA A 181 6.26 -20.19 14.56
N THR A 182 7.38 -20.49 13.95
CA THR A 182 8.70 -20.21 14.52
C THR A 182 9.71 -19.83 13.46
N ASP A 183 10.62 -18.95 13.84
CA ASP A 183 11.68 -18.40 12.99
C ASP A 183 12.98 -18.36 13.80
N TRP A 184 14.01 -18.99 13.28
CA TRP A 184 15.32 -19.12 13.92
C TRP A 184 16.38 -18.58 12.98
N GLY A 185 17.12 -17.58 13.43
CA GLY A 185 18.18 -16.95 12.63
C GLY A 185 19.51 -16.94 13.35
N ASN A 186 20.59 -17.12 12.59
CA ASN A 186 21.94 -16.88 13.04
C ASN A 186 22.62 -15.94 12.05
N ARG A 187 22.91 -14.70 12.49
CA ARG A 187 23.45 -13.66 11.61
C ARG A 187 24.90 -13.94 11.20
N ASP A 188 25.70 -14.47 12.11
CA ASP A 188 27.11 -14.77 11.85
C ASP A 188 27.27 -15.91 10.84
N LEU A 189 26.36 -16.90 10.92
CA LEU A 189 26.27 -17.96 9.93
C LEU A 189 25.47 -17.55 8.68
N GLY A 190 24.74 -16.44 8.70
CA GLY A 190 23.83 -16.06 7.61
C GLY A 190 22.72 -17.09 7.34
N VAL A 191 22.29 -17.87 8.34
CA VAL A 191 21.28 -18.93 8.19
C VAL A 191 19.97 -18.52 8.85
N GLN A 192 18.85 -18.86 8.22
CA GLN A 192 17.51 -18.71 8.78
C GLN A 192 16.69 -19.98 8.52
N TRP A 193 15.98 -20.47 9.53
CA TRP A 193 15.02 -21.57 9.46
C TRP A 193 13.65 -21.08 9.90
N GLN A 194 12.62 -21.59 9.25
CA GLN A 194 11.23 -21.24 9.55
C GLN A 194 10.38 -22.49 9.50
N ALA A 195 9.40 -22.57 10.38
CA ALA A 195 8.38 -23.58 10.33
C ALA A 195 7.05 -23.02 10.84
N SER A 196 5.96 -23.45 10.23
CA SER A 196 4.61 -23.12 10.68
C SER A 196 3.66 -24.27 10.42
N THR A 197 2.64 -24.40 11.27
CA THR A 197 1.58 -25.38 11.10
C THR A 197 0.30 -24.89 11.75
N GLY A 198 -0.85 -25.09 11.10
CA GLY A 198 -2.14 -24.72 11.65
C GLY A 198 -3.29 -24.79 10.65
N THR A 199 -4.48 -24.47 11.15
CA THR A 199 -5.69 -24.38 10.34
C THR A 199 -5.71 -23.06 9.59
N LEU A 200 -5.90 -23.08 8.27
CA LEU A 200 -6.09 -21.87 7.50
C LEU A 200 -7.36 -21.14 7.94
N GLY A 201 -7.38 -19.83 7.77
CA GLY A 201 -8.57 -19.04 8.02
C GLY A 201 -8.40 -17.61 7.59
N ARG A 202 -9.32 -16.78 8.06
CA ARG A 202 -9.29 -15.33 7.81
C ARG A 202 -9.79 -14.58 9.04
N LEU A 203 -9.53 -13.28 9.04
CA LEU A 203 -10.14 -12.39 10.02
C LEU A 203 -11.46 -11.85 9.47
N GLU A 204 -12.52 -12.01 10.25
CA GLU A 204 -13.83 -11.43 9.99
C GLU A 204 -14.38 -10.81 11.27
N GLY A 205 -15.35 -9.91 11.16
CA GLY A 205 -16.06 -9.35 12.30
C GLY A 205 -15.93 -7.84 12.41
N PHE A 206 -16.87 -7.25 13.16
CA PHE A 206 -16.99 -5.83 13.40
C PHE A 206 -17.76 -5.62 14.72
N PRO A 207 -17.32 -4.71 15.61
CA PRO A 207 -16.26 -3.71 15.48
C PRO A 207 -14.85 -4.26 15.70
N VAL A 208 -14.74 -5.54 16.01
CA VAL A 208 -13.49 -6.23 16.30
C VAL A 208 -13.36 -7.43 15.35
N ALA A 209 -12.18 -7.59 14.75
CA ALA A 209 -11.90 -8.73 13.91
C ALA A 209 -11.58 -9.97 14.78
N GLY A 210 -12.31 -11.06 14.56
CA GLY A 210 -12.09 -12.40 15.11
C GLY A 210 -11.65 -13.39 14.03
N PHE A 211 -11.14 -14.56 14.42
CA PHE A 211 -10.70 -15.57 13.46
C PHE A 211 -11.83 -16.51 13.06
N GLU A 212 -12.08 -16.58 11.77
CA GLU A 212 -12.92 -17.59 11.13
C GLU A 212 -12.03 -18.68 10.52
N ALA A 213 -12.16 -19.90 11.04
CA ALA A 213 -11.44 -21.05 10.51
C ALA A 213 -12.02 -21.48 9.17
N GLN A 214 -11.15 -21.69 8.19
CA GLN A 214 -11.49 -22.38 6.95
C GLN A 214 -11.18 -23.87 7.08
N HIS A 215 -11.57 -24.65 6.07
CA HIS A 215 -11.26 -26.08 6.05
C HIS A 215 -9.78 -26.29 5.68
N GLY A 216 -9.18 -27.26 6.35
CA GLY A 216 -7.86 -27.77 6.04
C GLY A 216 -6.75 -27.25 6.95
N GLU A 217 -5.66 -27.99 6.93
CA GLU A 217 -4.43 -27.67 7.67
C GLU A 217 -3.30 -27.44 6.69
N ILE A 218 -2.43 -26.49 7.01
CA ILE A 218 -1.23 -26.20 6.23
C ILE A 218 -0.01 -26.29 7.13
N THR A 219 1.04 -26.92 6.62
CA THR A 219 2.35 -27.00 7.27
C THR A 219 3.41 -26.54 6.29
N THR A 220 4.25 -25.61 6.73
CA THR A 220 5.26 -24.97 5.88
C THR A 220 6.60 -25.00 6.59
N VAL A 221 7.65 -25.31 5.85
CA VAL A 221 9.05 -25.27 6.32
C VAL A 221 9.87 -24.47 5.34
N GLY A 222 10.71 -23.58 5.85
CA GLY A 222 11.56 -22.69 5.06
C GLY A 222 12.99 -22.66 5.58
N VAL A 223 13.93 -22.45 4.67
CA VAL A 223 15.34 -22.23 4.99
C VAL A 223 15.93 -21.17 4.07
N GLN A 224 16.85 -20.38 4.59
CA GLN A 224 17.67 -19.45 3.83
C GLN A 224 19.12 -19.51 4.28
N LYS A 225 20.04 -19.35 3.33
CA LYS A 225 21.47 -19.15 3.55
C LYS A 225 21.93 -17.92 2.77
N HIS A 226 22.62 -17.02 3.47
CA HIS A 226 23.36 -15.91 2.92
C HIS A 226 24.86 -16.21 3.00
N ALA A 227 25.59 -15.97 1.90
CA ALA A 227 27.02 -16.15 1.82
C ALA A 227 27.62 -15.17 0.78
N GLY A 228 28.32 -14.14 1.26
CA GLY A 228 28.91 -13.10 0.41
C GLY A 228 27.84 -12.35 -0.37
N HIS A 229 27.96 -12.33 -1.70
CA HIS A 229 26.97 -11.69 -2.58
C HIS A 229 25.76 -12.56 -2.91
N TRP A 230 25.71 -13.80 -2.40
CA TRP A 230 24.66 -14.77 -2.74
C TRP A 230 23.73 -15.03 -1.55
N THR A 231 22.45 -15.16 -1.85
CA THR A 231 21.44 -15.64 -0.92
C THR A 231 20.61 -16.71 -1.62
N ALA A 232 20.52 -17.90 -1.03
CA ALA A 232 19.65 -18.97 -1.50
C ALA A 232 18.60 -19.26 -0.44
N ALA A 233 17.37 -19.53 -0.86
CA ALA A 233 16.29 -19.94 0.02
C ALA A 233 15.41 -21.00 -0.64
N ALA A 234 14.81 -21.84 0.20
CA ALA A 234 13.79 -22.78 -0.21
C ALA A 234 12.67 -22.79 0.82
N ARG A 235 11.43 -22.94 0.37
CA ARG A 235 10.30 -23.24 1.23
C ARG A 235 9.43 -24.32 0.62
N HIS A 236 8.92 -25.21 1.45
CA HIS A 236 7.99 -26.26 1.08
C HIS A 236 6.75 -26.15 1.96
N SER A 237 5.60 -26.35 1.35
CA SER A 237 4.31 -26.25 2.01
C SER A 237 3.43 -27.43 1.60
N HIS A 238 2.79 -28.01 2.61
CA HIS A 238 1.89 -29.15 2.50
C HIS A 238 0.53 -28.76 3.07
N GLY A 239 -0.49 -28.76 2.22
CA GLY A 239 -1.88 -28.48 2.58
C GLY A 239 -2.74 -29.73 2.46
N VAL A 240 -3.58 -29.99 3.47
CA VAL A 240 -4.51 -31.12 3.50
C VAL A 240 -5.93 -30.60 3.69
N GLY A 241 -6.85 -31.00 2.80
CA GLY A 241 -8.25 -30.65 2.89
C GLY A 241 -8.54 -29.16 2.73
N ILE A 242 -7.78 -28.47 1.87
CA ILE A 242 -7.92 -27.02 1.63
C ILE A 242 -9.17 -26.76 0.80
N ALA A 243 -10.06 -25.88 1.28
CA ALA A 243 -11.26 -25.51 0.53
C ALA A 243 -10.93 -24.58 -0.66
N ARG A 244 -11.50 -24.88 -1.83
CA ARG A 244 -11.35 -24.05 -3.06
C ARG A 244 -12.12 -22.73 -3.01
N MET A 245 -13.14 -22.66 -2.15
CA MET A 245 -14.07 -21.54 -2.01
C MET A 245 -14.37 -21.30 -0.53
N ASP A 246 -14.83 -20.10 -0.20
CA ASP A 246 -15.16 -19.67 1.17
C ASP A 246 -16.09 -20.62 1.94
N ARG A 247 -16.88 -21.44 1.23
CA ARG A 247 -17.67 -22.53 1.82
C ARG A 247 -17.49 -23.81 1.00
N ALA A 248 -16.78 -24.78 1.56
CA ALA A 248 -16.86 -26.16 1.10
C ALA A 248 -18.24 -26.71 1.48
N SER A 249 -19.03 -27.09 0.46
CA SER A 249 -20.36 -27.68 0.66
C SER A 249 -20.36 -29.19 0.45
N ARG A 250 -19.33 -29.71 -0.23
CA ARG A 250 -19.12 -31.13 -0.54
C ARG A 250 -17.65 -31.51 -0.37
N ALA A 251 -17.38 -32.79 -0.15
CA ALA A 251 -16.02 -33.31 -0.03
C ALA A 251 -15.16 -33.09 -1.30
N SER A 252 -15.79 -32.97 -2.48
CA SER A 252 -15.13 -32.62 -3.74
C SER A 252 -14.51 -31.23 -3.75
N ASP A 253 -14.93 -30.34 -2.84
CA ASP A 253 -14.50 -28.95 -2.79
C ASP A 253 -13.18 -28.78 -2.01
N LEU A 254 -12.64 -29.88 -1.48
CA LEU A 254 -11.40 -29.95 -0.71
C LEU A 254 -10.27 -30.49 -1.58
N VAL A 255 -9.07 -29.97 -1.35
CA VAL A 255 -7.86 -30.27 -2.14
C VAL A 255 -6.69 -30.53 -1.22
N ASP A 256 -5.92 -31.57 -1.53
CA ASP A 256 -4.61 -31.80 -0.94
C ASP A 256 -3.57 -31.28 -1.92
N ALA A 257 -2.61 -30.50 -1.44
CA ALA A 257 -1.64 -29.85 -2.31
C ALA A 257 -0.25 -29.72 -1.66
N ASP A 258 0.76 -29.99 -2.47
CA ASP A 258 2.17 -29.82 -2.15
C ASP A 258 2.74 -28.71 -3.01
N SER A 259 3.50 -27.79 -2.41
CA SER A 259 4.14 -26.71 -3.16
C SER A 259 5.55 -26.42 -2.64
N THR A 260 6.49 -26.23 -3.56
CA THR A 260 7.88 -25.91 -3.25
C THR A 260 8.31 -24.67 -4.00
N GLN A 261 8.84 -23.68 -3.31
CA GLN A 261 9.48 -22.51 -3.90
C GLN A 261 10.97 -22.52 -3.60
N VAL A 262 11.79 -22.22 -4.61
CA VAL A 262 13.22 -21.98 -4.46
C VAL A 262 13.55 -20.60 -5.00
N ALA A 263 14.42 -19.87 -4.30
CA ALA A 263 14.89 -18.56 -4.69
C ALA A 263 16.42 -18.49 -4.59
N ILE A 264 17.07 -17.90 -5.59
CA ILE A 264 18.50 -17.58 -5.56
C ILE A 264 18.65 -16.12 -5.95
N ARG A 265 19.33 -15.34 -5.11
CA ARG A 265 19.61 -13.92 -5.31
C ARG A 265 21.11 -13.69 -5.29
N HIS A 266 21.58 -12.90 -6.26
CA HIS A 266 22.90 -12.30 -6.27
C HIS A 266 22.76 -10.79 -6.08
N GLU A 267 23.54 -10.20 -5.20
CA GLU A 267 23.52 -8.75 -4.94
C GLU A 267 24.93 -8.19 -4.75
N GLN A 268 25.29 -7.22 -5.59
CA GLN A 268 26.60 -6.57 -5.61
C GLN A 268 26.46 -5.13 -6.08
N GLU A 269 26.93 -4.18 -5.26
CA GLU A 269 27.05 -2.73 -5.56
C GLU A 269 26.01 -2.16 -6.53
N GLY A 270 24.78 -1.96 -6.04
CA GLY A 270 23.71 -1.35 -6.82
C GLY A 270 23.07 -2.27 -7.87
N ASN A 271 23.57 -3.49 -8.05
CA ASN A 271 22.98 -4.53 -8.90
C ASN A 271 22.42 -5.67 -8.07
N SER A 272 21.24 -6.16 -8.43
CA SER A 272 20.69 -7.40 -7.88
C SER A 272 19.98 -8.21 -8.95
N VAL A 273 20.16 -9.52 -8.94
CA VAL A 273 19.41 -10.46 -9.78
C VAL A 273 18.85 -11.54 -8.88
N GLN A 274 17.57 -11.86 -9.03
CA GLN A 274 16.90 -12.92 -8.29
C GLN A 274 16.13 -13.84 -9.24
N ALA A 275 16.38 -15.13 -9.14
CA ALA A 275 15.63 -16.16 -9.83
C ALA A 275 14.79 -16.95 -8.83
N ASN A 276 13.57 -17.27 -9.21
CA ASN A 276 12.65 -18.05 -8.41
C ASN A 276 12.01 -19.14 -9.27
N ALA A 277 11.68 -20.26 -8.64
CA ALA A 277 10.90 -21.34 -9.22
C ALA A 277 9.89 -21.86 -8.20
N VAL A 278 8.68 -22.16 -8.67
CA VAL A 278 7.61 -22.81 -7.91
C VAL A 278 7.23 -24.11 -8.61
N LEU A 279 7.10 -25.17 -7.82
CA LEU A 279 6.58 -26.47 -8.24
C LEU A 279 5.37 -26.77 -7.37
N ALA A 280 4.24 -27.08 -8.00
CA ALA A 280 2.99 -27.36 -7.29
C ALA A 280 2.31 -28.62 -7.83
N ARG A 281 1.89 -29.48 -6.91
CA ARG A 281 1.04 -30.64 -7.19
C ARG A 281 -0.21 -30.52 -6.34
N SER A 282 -1.36 -30.80 -6.93
CA SER A 282 -2.66 -30.75 -6.27
C SER A 282 -3.45 -31.99 -6.65
N SER A 283 -4.32 -32.47 -5.76
CA SER A 283 -5.26 -33.56 -6.06
C SER A 283 -6.25 -33.22 -7.20
N GLU A 284 -6.34 -31.97 -7.63
CA GLU A 284 -7.11 -31.54 -8.82
C GLU A 284 -6.38 -31.73 -10.15
N THR A 285 -5.05 -31.76 -10.12
CA THR A 285 -4.22 -31.78 -11.31
C THR A 285 -3.43 -33.07 -11.32
N ASP A 286 -3.64 -33.91 -12.32
CA ASP A 286 -2.89 -35.16 -12.47
C ASP A 286 -1.37 -34.91 -12.65
N ASP A 287 -1.00 -33.72 -13.15
CA ASP A 287 0.38 -33.31 -13.45
C ASP A 287 0.90 -32.21 -12.52
N MET A 288 2.23 -32.19 -12.35
CA MET A 288 2.97 -31.11 -11.67
C MET A 288 2.89 -29.80 -12.47
N ARG A 289 2.47 -28.71 -11.83
CA ARG A 289 2.47 -27.34 -12.37
C ARG A 289 3.72 -26.60 -11.97
N ARG A 290 4.23 -25.74 -12.85
CA ARG A 290 5.50 -25.03 -12.68
C ARG A 290 5.32 -23.55 -12.93
N GLY A 291 6.06 -22.75 -12.15
CA GLY A 291 6.21 -21.32 -12.33
C GLY A 291 7.67 -20.93 -12.21
N VAL A 292 8.17 -20.08 -13.10
CA VAL A 292 9.54 -19.56 -13.03
C VAL A 292 9.53 -18.07 -13.29
N TRP A 293 10.36 -17.32 -12.57
CA TRP A 293 10.58 -15.91 -12.86
C TRP A 293 11.97 -15.46 -12.44
N VAL A 294 12.50 -14.49 -13.16
CA VAL A 294 13.80 -13.87 -12.91
C VAL A 294 13.62 -12.37 -12.99
N ASP A 295 14.11 -11.67 -11.97
CA ASP A 295 14.08 -10.22 -11.86
C ASP A 295 15.50 -9.69 -11.70
N GLY A 296 15.86 -8.69 -12.49
CA GLY A 296 17.13 -7.97 -12.41
C GLY A 296 16.91 -6.49 -12.14
N GLU A 297 17.79 -5.90 -11.36
CA GLU A 297 17.80 -4.47 -11.05
C GLU A 297 19.23 -3.93 -11.03
N THR A 298 19.42 -2.75 -11.61
CA THR A 298 20.69 -2.05 -11.69
C THR A 298 20.49 -0.57 -11.39
N LYS A 299 21.24 -0.04 -10.42
CA LYS A 299 21.27 1.38 -10.05
C LYS A 299 22.51 2.03 -10.61
N VAL A 300 22.34 3.08 -11.42
CA VAL A 300 23.41 3.86 -12.05
C VAL A 300 23.16 5.34 -11.80
N GLY A 301 23.88 5.91 -10.84
CA GLY A 301 23.74 7.32 -10.45
C GLY A 301 22.32 7.66 -10.02
N THR A 302 21.66 8.53 -10.78
CA THR A 302 20.27 8.98 -10.53
C THR A 302 19.20 8.07 -11.15
N SER A 303 19.62 7.00 -11.82
CA SER A 303 18.74 6.12 -12.58
C SER A 303 18.72 4.71 -11.99
N GLN A 304 17.57 4.07 -12.06
CA GLN A 304 17.36 2.68 -11.66
C GLN A 304 16.65 1.97 -12.81
N TYR A 305 17.23 0.87 -13.26
CA TYR A 305 16.71 0.06 -14.35
C TYR A 305 16.40 -1.31 -13.80
N GLY A 306 15.24 -1.85 -14.16
CA GLY A 306 14.87 -3.22 -13.84
C GLY A 306 14.36 -3.94 -15.07
N TRP A 307 14.48 -5.25 -15.04
CA TRP A 307 13.98 -6.12 -16.09
C TRP A 307 13.55 -7.44 -15.47
N GLY A 308 12.69 -8.16 -16.15
CA GLY A 308 12.33 -9.50 -15.70
C GLY A 308 11.65 -10.33 -16.78
N TYR A 309 11.61 -11.62 -16.53
CA TYR A 309 10.91 -12.60 -17.34
C TYR A 309 10.20 -13.59 -16.42
N PHE A 310 9.01 -14.01 -16.79
CA PHE A 310 8.24 -14.99 -16.03
C PHE A 310 7.42 -15.88 -16.94
N ARG A 311 7.18 -17.11 -16.50
CA ARG A 311 6.29 -18.08 -17.14
C ARG A 311 5.62 -18.92 -16.07
N MET A 312 4.28 -18.97 -16.10
CA MET A 312 3.44 -19.68 -15.14
C MET A 312 2.53 -20.65 -15.89
N ASP A 313 2.57 -21.92 -15.52
CA ASP A 313 1.67 -22.92 -16.10
C ASP A 313 0.19 -22.60 -15.77
N PRO A 314 -0.76 -23.05 -16.61
CA PRO A 314 -2.18 -22.95 -16.29
C PRO A 314 -2.52 -23.72 -15.01
N ARG A 315 -3.43 -23.17 -14.19
CA ARG A 315 -3.86 -23.74 -12.90
C ARG A 315 -2.72 -23.94 -11.89
N LEU A 316 -1.66 -23.13 -11.98
CA LEU A 316 -0.64 -23.08 -10.95
C LEU A 316 -1.24 -22.54 -9.63
N SER A 317 -0.95 -23.20 -8.52
CA SER A 317 -1.43 -22.84 -7.18
C SER A 317 -0.29 -22.97 -6.16
N TRP A 318 -0.43 -22.35 -4.98
CA TRP A 318 0.46 -22.53 -3.84
C TRP A 318 -0.30 -23.16 -2.70
N SER A 319 0.02 -24.40 -2.34
CA SER A 319 -0.65 -25.14 -1.25
C SER A 319 -2.17 -25.19 -1.41
N GLY A 320 -2.67 -25.25 -2.66
CA GLY A 320 -4.09 -25.22 -2.98
C GLY A 320 -4.70 -23.82 -3.10
N GLN A 321 -3.96 -22.77 -2.76
CA GLN A 321 -4.38 -21.37 -2.92
C GLN A 321 -4.06 -20.85 -4.33
N GLY A 322 -4.97 -20.07 -4.91
CA GLY A 322 -4.77 -19.46 -6.22
C GLY A 322 -3.56 -18.53 -6.27
N MET A 323 -2.81 -18.57 -7.36
CA MET A 323 -1.74 -17.61 -7.66
C MET A 323 -1.75 -17.23 -9.14
N THR A 324 -0.91 -16.28 -9.54
CA THR A 324 -0.72 -15.93 -10.94
C THR A 324 -0.37 -17.18 -11.77
N ALA A 325 -1.24 -17.49 -12.72
CA ALA A 325 -1.16 -18.69 -13.55
C ALA A 325 -1.51 -18.35 -15.00
N ASP A 326 -1.22 -19.29 -15.91
CA ASP A 326 -1.55 -19.17 -17.34
C ASP A 326 -1.00 -17.93 -18.05
N ILE A 327 0.18 -17.47 -17.66
CA ILE A 327 0.77 -16.25 -18.21
C ILE A 327 2.27 -16.39 -18.42
N GLU A 328 2.75 -15.83 -19.52
CA GLU A 328 4.17 -15.68 -19.81
C GLU A 328 4.43 -14.26 -20.29
N GLY A 329 5.54 -13.68 -19.83
CA GLY A 329 5.89 -12.36 -20.26
C GLY A 329 7.29 -11.91 -19.87
N ALA A 330 7.67 -10.80 -20.48
CA ALA A 330 8.88 -10.07 -20.14
C ALA A 330 8.54 -8.62 -19.86
N TYR A 331 9.35 -7.98 -19.02
CA TYR A 331 9.18 -6.57 -18.71
C TYR A 331 10.49 -5.84 -18.57
N ALA A 332 10.43 -4.54 -18.81
CA ALA A 332 11.50 -3.59 -18.52
C ALA A 332 10.91 -2.39 -17.80
N ARG A 333 11.61 -1.89 -16.78
CA ARG A 333 11.27 -0.69 -16.03
C ARG A 333 12.47 0.24 -15.94
N GLY A 334 12.21 1.54 -16.01
CA GLY A 334 13.21 2.58 -15.86
C GLY A 334 12.69 3.69 -14.98
N ALA A 335 13.49 4.09 -14.00
CA ALA A 335 13.24 5.25 -13.17
C ALA A 335 14.44 6.20 -13.26
N TRP A 336 14.18 7.48 -13.48
CA TRP A 336 15.18 8.53 -13.52
C TRP A 336 14.76 9.65 -12.57
N ARG A 337 15.58 9.96 -11.57
CA ARG A 337 15.23 10.93 -10.53
C ARG A 337 16.39 11.89 -10.28
N THR A 338 16.18 13.15 -10.65
CA THR A 338 17.07 14.29 -10.34
C THR A 338 16.33 15.30 -9.46
N ARG A 339 16.99 16.41 -9.12
CA ARG A 339 16.36 17.47 -8.30
C ARG A 339 15.17 18.15 -8.99
N GLN A 340 15.16 18.24 -10.32
CA GLN A 340 14.10 18.91 -11.09
C GLN A 340 13.20 17.95 -11.86
N TRP A 341 13.69 16.76 -12.19
CA TRP A 341 12.97 15.78 -13.01
C TRP A 341 12.81 14.48 -12.26
N SER A 342 11.62 13.89 -12.33
CA SER A 342 11.44 12.46 -12.04
C SER A 342 10.59 11.83 -13.12
N ALA A 343 11.07 10.76 -13.74
CA ALA A 343 10.33 10.02 -14.74
C ALA A 343 10.44 8.53 -14.45
N GLU A 344 9.34 7.80 -14.60
CA GLU A 344 9.26 6.36 -14.37
C GLU A 344 8.45 5.75 -15.51
N SER A 345 8.87 4.61 -16.02
CA SER A 345 8.14 3.90 -17.06
C SER A 345 8.37 2.41 -16.96
N THR A 346 7.33 1.65 -17.27
CA THR A 346 7.34 0.19 -17.37
C THR A 346 6.72 -0.23 -18.69
N VAL A 347 7.30 -1.24 -19.32
CA VAL A 347 6.81 -1.85 -20.55
C VAL A 347 6.77 -3.35 -20.37
N ASP A 348 5.64 -3.93 -20.73
CA ASP A 348 5.28 -5.32 -20.49
C ASP A 348 4.81 -5.97 -21.77
N VAL A 349 5.38 -7.12 -22.09
CA VAL A 349 4.94 -7.96 -23.20
C VAL A 349 4.43 -9.26 -22.61
N LEU A 350 3.14 -9.53 -22.80
CA LEU A 350 2.42 -10.60 -22.13
C LEU A 350 1.73 -11.50 -23.15
N ARG A 351 1.62 -12.79 -22.82
CA ARG A 351 0.80 -13.78 -23.54
C ARG A 351 0.22 -14.80 -22.58
N SER A 352 -0.95 -15.35 -22.91
CA SER A 352 -1.47 -16.54 -22.23
C SER A 352 -0.67 -17.79 -22.63
N VAL A 353 -0.50 -18.73 -21.69
CA VAL A 353 0.19 -20.01 -21.96
C VAL A 353 -0.75 -21.02 -22.63
N SER A 354 -2.03 -21.01 -22.25
CA SER A 354 -3.08 -21.89 -22.77
C SER A 354 -3.71 -21.37 -24.06
N GLY A 355 -3.76 -20.05 -24.25
CA GLY A 355 -4.25 -19.37 -25.45
C GLY A 355 -3.18 -18.51 -26.11
N PRO A 356 -2.29 -19.06 -26.95
CA PRO A 356 -1.12 -18.33 -27.48
C PRO A 356 -1.46 -17.10 -28.33
N ASP A 357 -2.66 -17.05 -28.89
CA ASP A 357 -3.17 -15.90 -29.67
C ASP A 357 -3.58 -14.72 -28.78
N ASP A 358 -3.82 -14.95 -27.48
CA ASP A 358 -4.07 -13.91 -26.49
C ASP A 358 -2.73 -13.35 -26.02
N SER A 359 -2.27 -12.30 -26.71
CA SER A 359 -1.03 -11.59 -26.41
C SER A 359 -1.22 -10.10 -26.53
N GLY A 360 -0.36 -9.33 -25.88
CA GLY A 360 -0.44 -7.89 -25.93
C GLY A 360 0.64 -7.21 -25.13
N VAL A 361 0.55 -5.89 -25.13
CA VAL A 361 1.51 -5.01 -24.49
C VAL A 361 0.77 -4.18 -23.47
N LEU A 362 1.48 -3.88 -22.39
CA LEU A 362 1.08 -2.89 -21.42
C LEU A 362 2.26 -1.92 -21.24
N VAL A 363 1.94 -0.63 -21.25
CA VAL A 363 2.90 0.44 -21.05
C VAL A 363 2.36 1.36 -19.97
N THR A 364 3.16 1.64 -18.96
CA THR A 364 2.88 2.66 -17.96
C THR A 364 4.02 3.67 -17.93
N GLY A 365 3.67 4.93 -17.65
CA GLY A 365 4.66 5.99 -17.62
C GLY A 365 4.17 7.18 -16.80
N THR A 366 5.08 7.78 -16.03
CA THR A 366 4.86 9.03 -15.31
C THR A 366 6.08 9.93 -15.44
N GLY A 367 5.84 11.23 -15.43
CA GLY A 367 6.86 12.25 -15.54
C GLY A 367 6.47 13.47 -14.71
N ARG A 368 7.43 14.04 -14.00
CA ARG A 368 7.25 15.24 -13.19
C ARG A 368 8.43 16.18 -13.39
N TYR A 369 8.13 17.45 -13.59
CA TYR A 369 9.10 18.51 -13.78
C TYR A 369 8.84 19.69 -12.84
N ARG A 370 9.81 19.96 -11.98
CA ARG A 370 9.80 21.15 -11.12
C ARG A 370 10.36 22.35 -11.88
N MET A 371 9.47 23.04 -12.61
CA MET A 371 9.80 24.20 -13.42
C MET A 371 10.32 25.38 -12.59
N SER A 372 9.77 25.60 -11.40
CA SER A 372 10.23 26.65 -10.48
C SER A 372 10.13 26.20 -9.02
N ARG A 373 10.43 27.10 -8.06
CA ARG A 373 10.20 26.78 -6.65
C ARG A 373 8.72 26.58 -6.33
N THR A 374 7.84 27.23 -7.08
CA THR A 374 6.38 27.30 -6.85
C THR A 374 5.56 26.53 -7.89
N LEU A 375 6.11 26.21 -9.06
CA LEU A 375 5.40 25.49 -10.13
C LEU A 375 6.02 24.11 -10.36
N THR A 376 5.18 23.08 -10.29
CA THR A 376 5.52 21.71 -10.70
C THR A 376 4.50 21.22 -11.71
N LEU A 377 4.97 20.59 -12.78
CA LEU A 377 4.15 19.97 -13.81
C LEU A 377 4.29 18.46 -13.70
N GLY A 378 3.21 17.74 -13.94
CA GLY A 378 3.14 16.29 -13.93
C GLY A 378 2.37 15.77 -15.15
N THR A 379 2.71 14.57 -15.58
CA THR A 379 2.01 13.83 -16.62
C THR A 379 2.18 12.34 -16.39
N GLY A 380 1.23 11.54 -16.83
CA GLY A 380 1.37 10.10 -16.80
C GLY A 380 0.19 9.40 -17.44
N GLY A 381 0.33 8.10 -17.63
CA GLY A 381 -0.70 7.30 -18.26
C GLY A 381 -0.31 5.84 -18.36
N ALA A 382 -1.30 5.04 -18.75
CA ALA A 382 -1.18 3.61 -18.97
C ALA A 382 -1.93 3.24 -20.26
N PHE A 383 -1.36 2.34 -21.05
CA PHE A 383 -1.95 1.83 -22.29
C PHE A 383 -1.80 0.33 -22.32
N ARG A 384 -2.86 -0.37 -22.72
CA ARG A 384 -2.93 -1.83 -22.72
C ARG A 384 -3.63 -2.34 -23.96
N THR A 385 -3.10 -3.43 -24.52
CA THR A 385 -3.72 -4.22 -25.60
C THR A 385 -3.93 -5.70 -25.23
N TYR A 386 -3.29 -6.18 -24.16
CA TYR A 386 -3.43 -7.57 -23.69
C TYR A 386 -4.84 -7.81 -23.11
N GLN A 387 -5.58 -8.82 -23.58
CA GLN A 387 -6.98 -9.07 -23.18
C GLN A 387 -7.91 -7.83 -23.30
N GLY A 388 -7.66 -6.99 -24.30
CA GLY A 388 -8.49 -5.84 -24.62
C GLY A 388 -7.74 -4.51 -24.66
N ASN A 389 -8.33 -3.56 -25.37
CA ASN A 389 -7.75 -2.22 -25.56
C ASN A 389 -8.28 -1.25 -24.50
N ALA A 390 -7.37 -0.68 -23.72
CA ALA A 390 -7.67 0.37 -22.76
C ALA A 390 -6.49 1.34 -22.64
N GLY A 391 -6.76 2.60 -22.31
CA GLY A 391 -5.72 3.54 -21.94
C GLY A 391 -6.23 4.73 -21.15
N ASN A 392 -5.35 5.31 -20.33
CA ASN A 392 -5.57 6.56 -19.63
C ASN A 392 -4.37 7.50 -19.80
N LEU A 393 -4.65 8.78 -19.64
CA LEU A 393 -3.67 9.85 -19.67
C LEU A 393 -4.12 10.93 -18.70
N PHE A 394 -3.22 11.41 -17.86
CA PHE A 394 -3.43 12.57 -17.02
C PHE A 394 -2.29 13.56 -17.18
N THR A 395 -2.62 14.82 -16.96
CA THR A 395 -1.66 15.92 -16.86
C THR A 395 -2.06 16.78 -15.67
N ASP A 396 -1.09 17.22 -14.87
CA ASP A 396 -1.35 18.05 -13.72
C ASP A 396 -0.35 19.20 -13.59
N ALA A 397 -0.81 20.28 -12.96
CA ALA A 397 0.00 21.43 -12.61
C ALA A 397 -0.26 21.79 -11.14
N ARG A 398 0.83 21.94 -10.38
CA ARG A 398 0.82 22.30 -8.96
C ARG A 398 1.50 23.65 -8.78
N ILE A 399 0.75 24.60 -8.22
CA ILE A 399 1.12 26.01 -8.10
C ILE A 399 1.04 26.42 -6.64
N GLN A 400 2.18 26.76 -6.04
CA GLN A 400 2.24 27.40 -4.73
C GLN A 400 2.01 28.91 -4.88
N ASN A 401 1.03 29.44 -4.16
CA ASN A 401 0.64 30.84 -4.18
C ASN A 401 0.45 31.38 -2.74
N ALA A 402 0.06 32.65 -2.63
CA ALA A 402 -0.10 33.31 -1.33
C ALA A 402 -1.22 32.72 -0.45
N TYR A 403 -2.17 32.00 -1.05
CA TYR A 403 -3.31 31.38 -0.37
C TYR A 403 -3.12 29.87 -0.13
N GLY A 404 -1.97 29.31 -0.54
CA GLY A 404 -1.62 27.91 -0.34
C GLY A 404 -1.18 27.21 -1.62
N LEU A 405 -1.70 26.00 -1.88
CA LEU A 405 -1.31 25.17 -3.02
C LEU A 405 -2.53 24.89 -3.91
N THR A 406 -2.48 25.35 -5.15
CA THR A 406 -3.48 25.02 -6.18
C THR A 406 -2.98 23.84 -7.02
N GLY A 407 -3.82 22.84 -7.22
CA GLY A 407 -3.65 21.81 -8.23
C GLY A 407 -4.66 21.95 -9.36
N MET A 408 -4.22 21.74 -10.59
CA MET A 408 -5.10 21.57 -11.75
C MET A 408 -4.77 20.22 -12.36
N ARG A 409 -5.78 19.44 -12.74
CA ARG A 409 -5.58 18.12 -13.31
C ARG A 409 -6.57 17.85 -14.42
N ALA A 410 -6.07 17.44 -15.59
CA ALA A 410 -6.87 16.96 -16.70
C ALA A 410 -6.63 15.46 -16.88
N GLU A 411 -7.70 14.71 -17.06
CA GLU A 411 -7.67 13.25 -17.18
C GLU A 411 -8.50 12.79 -18.37
N PHE A 412 -8.02 11.75 -19.04
CA PHE A 412 -8.69 11.08 -20.13
C PHE A 412 -8.57 9.58 -19.92
N ALA A 413 -9.66 8.84 -20.07
CA ALA A 413 -9.67 7.40 -19.98
C ALA A 413 -10.57 6.81 -21.07
N SER A 414 -10.15 5.68 -21.64
CA SER A 414 -10.91 4.91 -22.63
C SER A 414 -10.67 3.42 -22.38
N GLY A 415 -11.74 2.65 -22.26
CA GLY A 415 -11.65 1.20 -22.01
C GLY A 415 -13.04 0.61 -21.77
N ALA A 416 -13.20 -0.70 -21.99
CA ALA A 416 -14.47 -1.41 -21.77
C ALA A 416 -15.70 -0.75 -22.44
N GLY A 417 -15.51 -0.13 -23.62
CA GLY A 417 -16.58 0.56 -24.34
C GLY A 417 -17.03 1.90 -23.73
N ARG A 418 -16.31 2.43 -22.74
CA ARG A 418 -16.53 3.75 -22.14
C ARG A 418 -15.37 4.69 -22.43
N ARG A 419 -15.68 5.99 -22.50
CA ARG A 419 -14.72 7.09 -22.57
C ARG A 419 -15.13 8.19 -21.61
N ASN A 420 -14.17 8.70 -20.87
CA ASN A 420 -14.36 9.77 -19.89
C ASN A 420 -13.23 10.78 -20.02
N TRP A 421 -13.58 12.07 -19.90
CA TRP A 421 -12.60 13.12 -19.66
C TRP A 421 -13.04 13.99 -18.49
N ARG A 422 -12.08 14.41 -17.66
CA ARG A 422 -12.31 15.23 -16.48
C ARG A 422 -11.28 16.34 -16.39
N LEU A 423 -11.72 17.48 -15.89
CA LEU A 423 -10.88 18.60 -15.49
C LEU A 423 -11.22 18.95 -14.05
N GLY A 424 -10.23 18.87 -13.17
CA GLY A 424 -10.34 19.18 -11.76
C GLY A 424 -9.43 20.33 -11.36
N VAL A 425 -9.89 21.11 -10.38
CA VAL A 425 -9.08 22.07 -9.65
C VAL A 425 -9.20 21.74 -8.17
N ASP A 426 -8.06 21.63 -7.50
CA ASP A 426 -7.97 21.46 -6.07
C ASP A 426 -7.18 22.61 -5.44
N GLN A 427 -7.52 22.98 -4.21
CA GLN A 427 -6.91 24.07 -3.46
C GLN A 427 -6.71 23.64 -2.03
N SER A 428 -5.46 23.63 -1.58
CA SER A 428 -5.10 23.57 -0.16
C SER A 428 -4.91 24.99 0.36
N TRP A 429 -5.63 25.36 1.41
CA TRP A 429 -5.68 26.72 1.94
C TRP A 429 -4.66 26.94 3.05
N THR A 430 -3.98 28.09 3.03
CA THR A 430 -3.15 28.54 4.15
C THR A 430 -4.06 29.12 5.24
N LEU A 431 -4.17 28.40 6.34
CA LEU A 431 -4.99 28.74 7.51
C LEU A 431 -4.10 28.99 8.75
N PRO A 432 -4.66 29.53 9.85
CA PRO A 432 -3.96 29.65 11.13
C PRO A 432 -3.34 28.33 11.59
N GLN A 433 -2.31 28.43 12.44
CA GLN A 433 -1.51 27.28 12.85
C GLN A 433 -2.38 26.11 13.35
N GLY A 434 -2.15 24.93 12.76
CA GLY A 434 -2.84 23.68 13.09
C GLY A 434 -4.07 23.36 12.24
N TRP A 435 -4.71 24.35 11.60
CA TRP A 435 -5.83 24.10 10.69
C TRP A 435 -5.35 23.71 9.29
N LEU A 436 -5.99 22.70 8.71
CA LEU A 436 -5.84 22.32 7.30
C LEU A 436 -7.22 22.35 6.65
N LEU A 437 -7.32 22.93 5.46
CA LEU A 437 -8.52 22.92 4.64
C LEU A 437 -8.12 22.67 3.18
N GLY A 438 -8.78 21.71 2.55
CA GLY A 438 -8.70 21.40 1.14
C GLY A 438 -10.08 21.53 0.50
N THR A 439 -10.15 22.10 -0.69
CA THR A 439 -11.37 22.13 -1.50
C THR A 439 -11.06 21.69 -2.91
N SER A 440 -11.93 20.91 -3.53
CA SER A 440 -11.79 20.54 -4.94
C SER A 440 -13.11 20.64 -5.67
N VAL A 441 -13.03 20.94 -6.96
CA VAL A 441 -14.15 20.92 -7.90
C VAL A 441 -13.67 20.28 -9.19
N PHE A 442 -14.48 19.41 -9.78
CA PHE A 442 -14.21 18.86 -11.09
C PHE A 442 -15.44 18.90 -11.98
N GLY A 443 -15.20 18.93 -13.28
CA GLY A 443 -16.20 18.80 -14.34
C GLY A 443 -15.69 17.92 -15.46
N GLY A 444 -16.59 17.23 -16.16
CA GLY A 444 -16.19 16.31 -17.21
C GLY A 444 -17.36 15.79 -18.03
N ARG A 445 -17.08 14.79 -18.84
CA ARG A 445 -18.09 14.09 -19.64
C ARG A 445 -17.76 12.62 -19.77
N GLU A 446 -18.79 11.79 -19.68
CA GLU A 446 -18.71 10.36 -19.91
C GLU A 446 -19.59 9.94 -21.08
N THR A 447 -19.13 8.94 -21.84
CA THR A 447 -19.81 8.35 -22.99
C THR A 447 -19.58 6.83 -23.01
N GLY A 448 -20.60 6.02 -23.29
CA GLY A 448 -20.52 4.55 -23.36
C GLY A 448 -21.87 3.86 -23.20
N ARG A 449 -21.88 2.52 -23.11
CA ARG A 449 -23.10 1.67 -23.13
C ARG A 449 -24.13 1.97 -22.03
N ASP A 450 -23.71 2.50 -20.87
CA ASP A 450 -24.60 2.81 -19.72
C ASP A 450 -24.29 4.16 -19.05
N ALA A 451 -23.44 4.97 -19.69
CA ALA A 451 -23.01 6.26 -19.16
C ALA A 451 -22.99 7.31 -20.28
N GLY A 452 -23.71 8.40 -20.06
CA GLY A 452 -23.87 9.46 -21.06
C GLY A 452 -24.23 10.77 -20.39
N GLY A 453 -23.39 11.79 -20.58
CA GLY A 453 -23.69 13.15 -20.16
C GLY A 453 -22.52 13.87 -19.52
N SER A 454 -22.76 15.11 -19.11
CA SER A 454 -21.84 15.87 -18.26
C SER A 454 -21.81 15.30 -16.85
N LEU A 455 -20.69 15.46 -16.17
CA LEU A 455 -20.55 15.16 -14.75
C LEU A 455 -19.83 16.32 -14.08
N TRP A 456 -20.17 16.58 -12.82
CA TRP A 456 -19.44 17.51 -11.98
C TRP A 456 -19.44 16.99 -10.55
N GLY A 457 -18.45 17.41 -9.78
CA GLY A 457 -18.41 17.16 -8.36
C GLY A 457 -17.61 18.20 -7.61
N ALA A 458 -17.81 18.24 -6.31
CA ALA A 458 -17.09 19.09 -5.39
C ALA A 458 -16.77 18.30 -4.13
N ALA A 459 -15.62 18.57 -3.53
CA ALA A 459 -15.25 17.99 -2.25
C ALA A 459 -14.57 19.01 -1.34
N VAL A 460 -14.65 18.75 -0.04
CA VAL A 460 -13.95 19.48 1.01
C VAL A 460 -13.26 18.48 1.92
N SER A 461 -12.06 18.80 2.38
CA SER A 461 -11.36 18.08 3.43
C SER A 461 -10.85 19.06 4.46
N PHE A 462 -10.82 18.66 5.72
CA PHE A 462 -10.34 19.53 6.80
C PHE A 462 -9.64 18.74 7.91
N ALA A 463 -8.74 19.42 8.60
CA ALA A 463 -8.23 19.05 9.92
C ALA A 463 -8.32 20.30 10.81
N ALA A 464 -9.08 20.21 11.89
CA ALA A 464 -9.38 21.29 12.80
C ALA A 464 -9.00 20.87 14.23
N PRO A 465 -7.90 21.41 14.79
CA PRO A 465 -7.62 21.30 16.21
C PRO A 465 -8.61 22.19 16.96
N VAL A 466 -9.68 21.58 17.48
CA VAL A 466 -10.77 22.29 18.18
C VAL A 466 -10.33 22.69 19.59
N ALA A 467 -9.44 21.89 20.18
CA ALA A 467 -8.75 22.14 21.44
C ALA A 467 -7.35 21.50 21.40
N SER A 468 -6.50 21.76 22.40
CA SER A 468 -5.14 21.21 22.49
C SER A 468 -5.09 19.68 22.53
N ASP A 469 -6.19 19.04 22.95
CA ASP A 469 -6.37 17.60 23.08
C ASP A 469 -7.49 17.04 22.19
N VAL A 470 -8.12 17.87 21.35
CA VAL A 470 -9.21 17.49 20.45
C VAL A 470 -8.86 17.86 19.02
N LEU A 471 -8.70 16.85 18.18
CA LEU A 471 -8.54 16.99 16.74
C LEU A 471 -9.77 16.42 16.02
N LEU A 472 -10.36 17.23 15.15
CA LEU A 472 -11.38 16.79 14.21
C LEU A 472 -10.78 16.75 12.82
N THR A 473 -10.86 15.62 12.13
CA THR A 473 -10.53 15.54 10.70
C THR A 473 -11.73 15.08 9.93
N GLY A 474 -11.84 15.45 8.66
CA GLY A 474 -12.90 14.89 7.85
C GLY A 474 -12.84 15.30 6.40
N ASN A 475 -13.69 14.68 5.61
CA ASN A 475 -13.93 15.04 4.24
C ASN A 475 -15.41 14.87 3.89
N ALA A 476 -15.88 15.58 2.88
CA ALA A 476 -17.19 15.42 2.31
C ALA A 476 -17.14 15.69 0.81
N SER A 477 -17.91 14.96 0.03
CA SER A 477 -17.99 15.12 -1.42
C SER A 477 -19.43 15.01 -1.91
N VAL A 478 -19.70 15.68 -3.02
CA VAL A 478 -20.95 15.57 -3.78
C VAL A 478 -20.60 15.47 -5.25
N ASP A 479 -21.34 14.64 -5.99
CA ASP A 479 -21.27 14.63 -7.44
C ASP A 479 -22.65 14.45 -8.07
N ALA A 480 -22.77 14.92 -9.30
CA ALA A 480 -23.97 14.79 -10.09
C ALA A 480 -23.64 14.54 -11.56
N ARG A 481 -24.50 13.75 -12.19
CA ARG A 481 -24.41 13.38 -13.60
C ARG A 481 -25.59 13.92 -14.39
N GLY A 482 -25.39 14.15 -15.68
CA GLY A 482 -26.42 14.60 -16.62
C GLY A 482 -27.58 13.62 -16.81
N ASN A 483 -27.42 12.37 -16.38
CA ASN A 483 -28.50 11.37 -16.35
C ASN A 483 -29.39 11.45 -15.10
N GLY A 484 -29.17 12.45 -14.22
CA GLY A 484 -29.95 12.66 -13.00
C GLY A 484 -29.40 11.95 -11.75
N THR A 485 -28.39 11.08 -11.89
CA THR A 485 -27.75 10.41 -10.76
C THR A 485 -26.98 11.41 -9.90
N ARG A 486 -27.15 11.34 -8.59
CA ARG A 486 -26.40 12.13 -7.60
C ARG A 486 -25.80 11.20 -6.55
N SER A 487 -24.65 11.60 -6.04
CA SER A 487 -24.00 10.93 -4.92
C SER A 487 -23.50 11.97 -3.93
N SER A 488 -23.45 11.58 -2.66
CA SER A 488 -22.87 12.39 -1.59
C SER A 488 -22.22 11.49 -0.56
N SER A 489 -21.10 11.92 0.00
CA SER A 489 -20.41 11.20 1.06
C SER A 489 -19.78 12.15 2.06
N ALA A 490 -19.64 11.71 3.31
CA ALA A 490 -18.94 12.43 4.37
C ALA A 490 -18.29 11.45 5.36
N ASN A 491 -17.08 11.75 5.78
CA ASN A 491 -16.33 10.97 6.76
C ASN A 491 -15.70 11.95 7.75
N VAL A 492 -16.03 11.79 9.02
CA VAL A 492 -15.58 12.67 10.09
C VAL A 492 -14.94 11.81 11.18
N ASN A 493 -13.75 12.19 11.62
CA ASN A 493 -13.01 11.53 12.69
C ASN A 493 -12.76 12.50 13.83
N LEU A 494 -12.99 12.02 15.03
CA LEU A 494 -12.66 12.68 16.29
C LEU A 494 -11.48 11.95 16.92
N SER A 495 -10.48 12.69 17.36
CA SER A 495 -9.42 12.19 18.23
C SER A 495 -9.35 13.08 19.46
N TRP A 496 -9.65 12.51 20.63
CA TRP A 496 -9.71 13.24 21.88
C TRP A 496 -8.86 12.57 22.96
N ARG A 497 -7.85 13.27 23.46
CA ARG A 497 -7.01 12.82 24.59
C ARG A 497 -7.59 13.30 25.93
N LEU A 498 -8.55 12.53 26.46
CA LEU A 498 -9.22 12.79 27.74
C LEU A 498 -8.24 12.95 28.92
N SER A 499 -7.19 12.14 28.96
CA SER A 499 -6.10 12.21 29.95
C SER A 499 -4.83 11.59 29.37
N PRO A 500 -3.67 11.61 30.07
CA PRO A 500 -2.46 11.00 29.53
C PRO A 500 -2.55 9.48 29.27
N ARG A 501 -3.46 8.77 29.95
CA ARG A 501 -3.70 7.31 29.80
C ARG A 501 -4.98 6.97 29.04
N TRP A 502 -5.92 7.92 28.90
CA TRP A 502 -7.20 7.69 28.26
C TRP A 502 -7.35 8.52 27.00
N SER A 503 -7.75 7.87 25.91
CA SER A 503 -8.15 8.55 24.68
C SER A 503 -9.48 8.01 24.17
N LEU A 504 -10.24 8.90 23.53
CA LEU A 504 -11.47 8.60 22.82
C LEU A 504 -11.25 8.90 21.35
N GLU A 505 -11.50 7.92 20.49
CA GLU A 505 -11.50 8.08 19.04
C GLU A 505 -12.93 7.83 18.54
N GLY A 506 -13.41 8.69 17.65
CA GLY A 506 -14.72 8.58 17.03
C GLY A 506 -14.60 8.64 15.52
N ASN A 507 -15.47 7.94 14.82
CA ASN A 507 -15.62 8.09 13.38
C ASN A 507 -17.09 8.01 12.98
N PHE A 508 -17.47 8.82 12.02
CA PHE A 508 -18.79 8.83 11.41
C PHE A 508 -18.63 8.81 9.90
N ILE A 509 -19.25 7.82 9.25
CA ILE A 509 -19.26 7.66 7.80
C ILE A 509 -20.70 7.75 7.31
N TYR A 510 -20.88 8.57 6.29
CA TYR A 510 -22.11 8.76 5.58
C TYR A 510 -21.84 8.62 4.08
N SER A 511 -22.66 7.84 3.39
CA SER A 511 -22.69 7.80 1.94
C SER A 511 -24.13 7.63 1.48
N HIS A 512 -24.47 8.26 0.36
CA HIS A 512 -25.79 8.17 -0.25
C HIS A 512 -25.68 8.25 -1.76
N GLY A 513 -26.45 7.41 -2.47
CA GLY A 513 -26.51 7.39 -3.93
C GLY A 513 -25.57 6.37 -4.58
N ARG A 514 -25.30 6.57 -5.88
CA ARG A 514 -24.51 5.66 -6.71
C ARG A 514 -23.17 6.29 -7.11
N PHE A 515 -22.09 5.65 -6.70
CA PHE A 515 -20.72 6.02 -7.05
C PHE A 515 -20.30 5.21 -8.30
N ASP A 516 -19.63 5.86 -9.27
CA ASP A 516 -18.84 5.10 -10.25
C ASP A 516 -17.45 5.01 -9.67
N LEU A 517 -16.92 3.80 -9.61
CA LEU A 517 -15.50 3.61 -9.51
C LEU A 517 -14.89 4.19 -10.79
N ALA A 518 -13.95 5.13 -10.65
CA ALA A 518 -13.17 5.59 -11.80
C ALA A 518 -12.64 4.36 -12.53
N VAL A 519 -12.69 4.35 -13.88
CA VAL A 519 -12.17 3.23 -14.69
C VAL A 519 -10.68 3.12 -14.42
N SER A 520 -10.36 2.32 -13.44
CA SER A 520 -9.01 2.00 -13.07
C SER A 520 -8.53 0.95 -14.05
N ILE A 521 -7.68 1.36 -14.98
CA ILE A 521 -7.07 0.45 -15.94
C ILE A 521 -5.93 -0.23 -15.19
N ASP A 522 -6.24 -1.43 -14.70
CA ASP A 522 -5.22 -2.28 -14.10
C ASP A 522 -4.32 -2.84 -15.21
N PRO A 523 -2.99 -2.74 -15.04
CA PRO A 523 -2.04 -3.33 -15.97
C PRO A 523 -2.24 -4.83 -16.22
N LEU A 524 -2.56 -5.61 -15.19
CA LEU A 524 -2.53 -7.07 -15.22
C LEU A 524 -3.89 -7.74 -15.09
N ALA A 525 -4.95 -6.98 -14.83
CA ALA A 525 -6.28 -7.54 -14.63
C ALA A 525 -7.32 -6.92 -15.58
N PRO A 526 -8.19 -7.70 -16.24
CA PRO A 526 -9.23 -7.17 -17.12
C PRO A 526 -9.97 -5.99 -16.50
N PRO A 527 -10.34 -4.96 -17.30
CA PRO A 527 -11.04 -3.80 -16.77
C PRO A 527 -12.29 -4.28 -16.05
N PRO A 528 -12.48 -3.94 -14.75
CA PRO A 528 -13.60 -4.45 -13.99
C PRO A 528 -14.90 -4.04 -14.67
N ASP A 529 -15.90 -4.93 -14.66
CA ASP A 529 -17.26 -4.53 -15.02
C ASP A 529 -17.65 -3.33 -14.13
N PRO A 530 -18.26 -2.28 -14.71
CA PRO A 530 -18.66 -1.10 -13.95
C PRO A 530 -19.75 -1.48 -12.94
N LEU A 531 -19.32 -1.85 -11.73
CA LEU A 531 -20.22 -2.07 -10.61
C LEU A 531 -20.68 -0.70 -10.11
N LEU A 532 -21.95 -0.38 -10.36
CA LEU A 532 -22.64 0.68 -9.63
C LEU A 532 -22.77 0.22 -8.18
N VAL A 533 -21.88 0.68 -7.31
CA VAL A 533 -22.04 0.46 -5.87
C VAL A 533 -23.08 1.46 -5.39
N SER A 534 -24.28 0.96 -5.07
CA SER A 534 -25.24 1.72 -4.28
C SER A 534 -24.76 1.65 -2.83
N ALA A 535 -24.27 2.77 -2.30
CA ALA A 535 -23.78 2.82 -0.94
C ALA A 535 -24.58 3.85 -0.15
N ASP A 536 -25.82 3.48 0.20
CA ASP A 536 -26.51 4.15 1.29
C ASP A 536 -25.97 3.56 2.59
N THR A 537 -25.05 4.28 3.24
CA THR A 537 -24.45 3.86 4.50
C THR A 537 -24.47 4.99 5.49
N ARG A 538 -24.81 4.65 6.73
CA ARG A 538 -24.62 5.49 7.90
C ARG A 538 -24.02 4.61 8.96
N SER A 539 -22.76 4.84 9.28
CA SER A 539 -22.09 4.10 10.34
C SER A 539 -21.37 5.05 11.26
N PHE A 540 -21.33 4.68 12.53
CA PHE A 540 -20.45 5.32 13.49
C PHE A 540 -19.59 4.27 14.16
N PHE A 541 -18.44 4.72 14.65
CA PHE A 541 -17.49 3.93 15.38
C PHE A 541 -16.91 4.76 16.52
N LEU A 542 -16.75 4.15 17.68
CA LEU A 542 -16.21 4.77 18.87
C LEU A 542 -15.23 3.81 19.54
N VAL A 543 -14.04 4.30 19.87
CA VAL A 543 -13.02 3.57 20.62
C VAL A 543 -12.67 4.33 21.86
N LEU A 544 -12.92 3.73 23.02
CA LEU A 544 -12.33 4.16 24.27
C LEU A 544 -11.07 3.34 24.50
N ARG A 545 -9.93 4.00 24.62
CA ARG A 545 -8.62 3.37 24.81
C ARG A 545 -8.01 3.78 26.13
N TYR A 546 -7.53 2.78 26.87
CA TYR A 546 -6.62 2.94 28.00
C TYR A 546 -5.23 2.44 27.60
N GLU A 547 -4.20 3.26 27.81
CA GLU A 547 -2.81 2.87 27.62
C GLU A 547 -1.99 3.15 28.88
N ASP A 548 -1.16 2.18 29.26
CA ASP A 548 -0.18 2.34 30.32
C ASP A 548 1.18 1.78 29.88
N ARG A 549 2.24 2.45 30.31
CA ARG A 549 3.62 2.11 29.96
C ARG A 549 4.51 2.36 31.16
N ALA A 550 5.44 1.44 31.37
CA ALA A 550 6.40 1.53 32.45
C ALA A 550 7.68 0.77 32.08
N GLY A 551 8.73 0.99 32.86
CA GLY A 551 10.08 0.51 32.58
C GLY A 551 10.74 1.34 31.47
N THR A 552 12.05 1.47 31.52
CA THR A 552 12.80 2.24 30.53
C THR A 552 13.12 1.32 29.36
N PRO A 553 12.49 1.47 28.18
CA PRO A 553 12.73 0.58 27.04
C PRO A 553 14.22 0.46 26.78
N THR A 554 14.70 -0.78 26.64
CA THR A 554 16.12 -0.97 26.44
C THR A 554 16.54 -0.40 25.09
N ALA A 555 15.68 -0.48 24.06
CA ALA A 555 15.86 0.17 22.76
C ALA A 555 14.51 0.41 22.05
N PRO A 556 14.38 1.48 21.24
CA PRO A 556 13.22 1.66 20.36
C PRO A 556 13.21 0.64 19.21
N LEU A 557 12.02 0.36 18.65
CA LEU A 557 11.86 -0.54 17.51
C LEU A 557 12.76 -0.08 16.36
N GLY A 558 13.70 -0.95 15.97
CA GLY A 558 14.66 -0.66 14.89
C GLY A 558 15.85 0.22 15.30
N GLY A 559 16.10 0.43 16.60
CA GLY A 559 17.24 1.18 17.13
C GLY A 559 18.10 0.39 18.12
N THR A 560 19.16 1.02 18.63
CA THR A 560 20.06 0.45 19.65
C THR A 560 19.69 0.97 21.03
N PRO A 561 20.20 0.30 22.10
CA PRO A 561 20.01 0.82 23.43
C PRO A 561 20.49 2.25 23.61
N GLN A 562 19.71 3.04 24.35
CA GLN A 562 19.87 4.49 24.58
C GLN A 562 19.49 5.44 23.43
N THR A 563 19.00 4.93 22.30
CA THR A 563 18.38 5.80 21.27
C THR A 563 17.02 6.29 21.79
N GLY A 564 16.74 7.60 21.72
CA GLY A 564 15.38 8.12 21.92
C GLY A 564 14.42 7.51 20.89
N GLY A 565 13.11 7.55 21.13
CA GLY A 565 12.11 7.02 20.20
C GLY A 565 11.00 8.03 19.90
N GLY A 566 10.39 7.89 18.73
CA GLY A 566 9.10 8.49 18.36
C GLY A 566 8.02 7.42 18.28
N ALA A 567 6.85 7.78 17.76
CA ALA A 567 5.78 6.84 17.43
C ALA A 567 5.44 6.94 15.95
N ILE A 568 4.88 5.88 15.39
CA ILE A 568 4.22 5.89 14.07
C ILE A 568 2.74 5.60 14.30
N GLU A 569 1.85 6.41 13.74
CA GLU A 569 0.42 6.10 13.63
C GLU A 569 0.04 6.12 12.16
N GLY A 570 -0.88 5.25 11.76
CA GLY A 570 -1.36 5.29 10.39
C GLY A 570 -2.70 4.65 10.16
N VAL A 571 -3.17 4.74 8.93
CA VAL A 571 -4.40 4.12 8.45
C VAL A 571 -4.16 3.42 7.11
N VAL A 572 -4.58 2.17 6.99
CA VAL A 572 -4.68 1.44 5.73
C VAL A 572 -6.12 1.56 5.25
N PHE A 573 -6.37 2.00 4.02
CA PHE A 573 -7.73 2.20 3.52
C PHE A 573 -7.89 1.68 2.09
N LEU A 574 -9.13 1.28 1.78
CA LEU A 574 -9.51 0.69 0.50
C LEU A 574 -9.70 1.82 -0.54
N ASP A 575 -8.62 2.16 -1.24
CA ASP A 575 -8.53 3.22 -2.25
C ASP A 575 -9.12 2.71 -3.57
N ALA A 576 -10.45 2.73 -3.64
CA ALA A 576 -11.23 2.15 -4.72
C ALA A 576 -11.02 2.91 -6.04
N ASN A 577 -10.79 4.23 -5.92
CA ASN A 577 -10.66 5.14 -7.05
C ASN A 577 -9.19 5.50 -7.36
N ARG A 578 -8.23 4.94 -6.61
CA ARG A 578 -6.77 5.10 -6.77
C ARG A 578 -6.30 6.56 -6.65
N THR A 579 -6.95 7.34 -5.79
CA THR A 579 -6.59 8.75 -5.56
C THR A 579 -5.46 8.91 -4.54
N GLY A 580 -5.16 7.87 -3.76
CA GLY A 580 -4.14 7.88 -2.71
C GLY A 580 -4.54 8.68 -1.46
N THR A 581 -5.78 9.16 -1.39
CA THR A 581 -6.33 9.90 -0.24
C THR A 581 -7.65 9.25 0.16
N GLN A 582 -7.83 8.94 1.43
CA GLN A 582 -9.04 8.28 1.90
C GLN A 582 -10.27 9.19 1.74
N GLU A 583 -11.19 8.80 0.85
CA GLU A 583 -12.49 9.46 0.67
C GLU A 583 -13.57 8.88 1.59
N ALA A 584 -14.70 9.56 1.74
CA ALA A 584 -15.75 9.12 2.65
C ALA A 584 -16.46 7.82 2.25
N GLY A 585 -16.46 7.48 0.96
CA GLY A 585 -16.91 6.18 0.48
C GLY A 585 -15.89 5.05 0.70
N GLU A 586 -14.66 5.38 1.14
CA GLU A 586 -13.55 4.45 1.27
C GLU A 586 -13.35 4.05 2.73
N THR A 587 -13.59 2.77 2.99
CA THR A 587 -13.46 2.21 4.33
C THR A 587 -12.01 1.90 4.66
N GLY A 588 -11.69 1.89 5.95
CA GLY A 588 -10.43 1.36 6.42
C GLY A 588 -10.32 -0.14 6.18
N ALA A 589 -9.12 -0.62 5.88
CA ALA A 589 -8.84 -2.03 5.67
C ALA A 589 -8.63 -2.71 7.04
N SER A 590 -9.62 -3.44 7.52
CA SER A 590 -9.64 -4.07 8.85
C SER A 590 -8.79 -5.34 8.94
N GLY A 591 -8.13 -5.57 10.08
CA GLY A 591 -7.41 -6.82 10.38
C GLY A 591 -6.13 -7.05 9.56
N VAL A 592 -5.70 -6.04 8.82
CA VAL A 592 -4.56 -6.06 7.91
C VAL A 592 -3.27 -6.00 8.70
N THR A 593 -2.32 -6.87 8.37
CA THR A 593 -1.01 -6.89 8.99
C THR A 593 -0.09 -5.86 8.33
N VAL A 594 0.46 -4.98 9.16
CA VAL A 594 1.39 -3.91 8.78
C VAL A 594 2.75 -4.20 9.41
N TYR A 595 3.78 -4.31 8.60
CA TYR A 595 5.17 -4.46 9.01
C TYR A 595 5.90 -3.12 9.04
N LEU A 596 6.70 -2.91 10.07
CA LEU A 596 7.75 -1.90 10.16
C LEU A 596 9.11 -2.57 9.95
N ASP A 597 9.88 -2.03 9.01
CA ASP A 597 11.21 -2.49 8.59
C ASP A 597 11.24 -3.99 8.26
N GLY A 598 10.14 -4.52 7.70
CA GLY A 598 9.97 -5.94 7.35
C GLY A 598 10.07 -6.90 8.54
N ARG A 599 9.95 -6.40 9.78
CA ARG A 599 10.27 -7.15 11.00
C ARG A 599 9.23 -7.04 12.10
N TYR A 600 8.71 -5.84 12.37
CA TYR A 600 7.76 -5.63 13.46
C TYR A 600 6.35 -5.53 12.91
N ALA A 601 5.45 -6.43 13.31
CA ALA A 601 4.09 -6.47 12.79
C ALA A 601 3.08 -5.92 13.81
N VAL A 602 2.10 -5.15 13.32
CA VAL A 602 0.86 -4.80 14.02
C VAL A 602 -0.33 -5.07 13.12
N ARG A 603 -1.53 -5.22 13.67
CA ARG A 603 -2.77 -5.35 12.89
C ARG A 603 -3.57 -4.07 12.90
N THR A 604 -4.21 -3.77 11.79
CA THR A 604 -5.12 -2.64 11.70
C THR A 604 -6.42 -2.91 12.43
N ASP A 605 -7.02 -1.85 12.97
CA ASP A 605 -8.36 -1.90 13.54
C ASP A 605 -9.47 -1.92 12.47
N SER A 606 -10.74 -1.92 12.89
CA SER A 606 -11.89 -1.94 11.97
C SER A 606 -12.02 -0.70 11.08
N GLN A 607 -11.26 0.35 11.37
CA GLN A 607 -11.12 1.56 10.57
C GLN A 607 -9.77 1.63 9.87
N GLY A 608 -9.03 0.53 9.81
CA GLY A 608 -7.74 0.45 9.15
C GLY A 608 -6.57 1.06 9.92
N ARG A 609 -6.77 1.52 11.15
CA ARG A 609 -5.72 2.24 11.90
C ARG A 609 -4.72 1.29 12.54
N PHE A 610 -3.46 1.69 12.56
CA PHE A 610 -2.38 0.98 13.23
C PHE A 610 -1.43 1.94 13.96
N SER A 611 -0.65 1.43 14.92
CA SER A 611 0.33 2.24 15.64
C SER A 611 1.56 1.43 16.04
N PHE A 612 2.75 2.02 15.84
CA PHE A 612 4.02 1.58 16.42
C PHE A 612 4.44 2.60 17.50
N PRO A 613 4.32 2.26 18.78
CA PRO A 613 4.36 3.25 19.85
C PRO A 613 5.75 3.77 20.24
N PHE A 614 6.82 3.06 19.87
CA PHE A 614 8.19 3.41 20.25
C PHE A 614 9.18 2.94 19.18
N VAL A 615 9.45 3.81 18.20
CA VAL A 615 10.25 3.54 16.99
C VAL A 615 11.49 4.42 17.00
N ALA A 616 12.64 3.89 16.56
CA ALA A 616 13.85 4.69 16.53
C ALA A 616 13.76 5.78 15.47
N PRO A 617 14.34 6.97 15.73
CA PRO A 617 14.34 8.06 14.80
C PRO A 617 15.04 7.69 13.49
N GLY A 618 14.72 8.45 12.45
CA GLY A 618 15.23 8.27 11.10
C GLY A 618 14.19 7.67 10.15
N LEU A 619 14.65 7.36 8.94
CA LEU A 619 13.80 6.82 7.88
C LEU A 619 13.43 5.36 8.16
N ARG A 620 12.13 5.07 8.10
CA ARG A 620 11.52 3.77 8.35
C ARG A 620 10.68 3.33 7.17
N VAL A 621 10.51 2.02 7.01
CA VAL A 621 9.72 1.43 5.93
C VAL A 621 8.50 0.72 6.52
N ILE A 622 7.32 1.09 6.04
CA ILE A 622 6.05 0.44 6.35
C ILE A 622 5.63 -0.41 5.15
N THR A 623 5.30 -1.68 5.39
CA THR A 623 4.86 -2.63 4.36
C THR A 623 3.53 -3.23 4.80
N VAL A 624 2.53 -3.19 3.93
CA VAL A 624 1.23 -3.85 4.17
C VAL A 624 1.27 -5.24 3.55
N LEU A 625 0.73 -6.22 4.27
CA LEU A 625 0.73 -7.62 3.83
C LEU A 625 -0.55 -7.93 3.03
N ASN A 626 -0.40 -8.22 1.74
CA ASN A 626 -1.51 -8.43 0.80
C ASN A 626 -2.45 -9.58 1.21
N GLU A 627 -1.91 -10.62 1.80
CA GLU A 627 -2.61 -11.82 2.25
C GLU A 627 -3.66 -11.54 3.33
N THR A 628 -3.46 -10.45 4.07
CA THR A 628 -4.36 -10.03 5.14
C THR A 628 -5.31 -8.92 4.69
N LEU A 629 -5.21 -8.49 3.43
CA LEU A 629 -6.18 -7.59 2.84
C LEU A 629 -7.45 -8.36 2.49
N PRO A 630 -8.63 -7.73 2.66
CA PRO A 630 -9.85 -8.31 2.12
C PRO A 630 -9.69 -8.47 0.61
N LEU A 631 -10.15 -9.58 0.05
CA LEU A 631 -10.26 -9.69 -1.40
C LEU A 631 -11.34 -8.70 -1.90
N PRO A 632 -11.18 -8.11 -3.08
CA PRO A 632 -10.07 -8.23 -4.01
C PRO A 632 -9.12 -7.03 -3.88
N TRP A 633 -8.51 -6.78 -2.71
CA TRP A 633 -7.62 -5.63 -2.50
C TRP A 633 -6.16 -6.07 -2.38
N GLU A 634 -5.24 -5.25 -2.88
CA GLU A 634 -3.79 -5.47 -2.85
C GLU A 634 -3.04 -4.16 -2.61
N THR A 635 -1.82 -4.22 -2.07
CA THR A 635 -0.92 -3.06 -2.16
C THR A 635 -0.58 -2.85 -3.63
N GLY A 636 -0.79 -1.64 -4.15
CA GLY A 636 -0.37 -1.31 -5.52
C GLY A 636 1.15 -1.35 -5.68
N GLU A 637 1.67 -0.79 -6.79
CA GLU A 637 3.11 -0.78 -7.08
C GLU A 637 3.99 -0.15 -5.96
N ARG A 638 3.39 0.62 -5.04
CA ARG A 638 3.97 0.98 -3.74
C ARG A 638 3.64 -0.08 -2.68
N ALA A 639 4.39 -1.17 -2.67
CA ALA A 639 4.39 -2.14 -1.56
C ALA A 639 5.02 -1.55 -0.26
N GLU A 640 5.84 -0.50 -0.39
CA GLU A 640 6.58 0.12 0.70
C GLU A 640 6.26 1.61 0.85
N THR A 641 5.88 2.02 2.05
CA THR A 641 5.69 3.42 2.43
C THR A 641 6.82 3.87 3.34
N ARG A 642 7.57 4.89 2.93
CA ARG A 642 8.69 5.44 3.73
C ARG A 642 8.21 6.58 4.61
N ILE A 643 8.60 6.56 5.88
CA ILE A 643 8.23 7.57 6.87
C ILE A 643 9.45 7.96 7.71
N GLU A 644 9.64 9.24 7.99
CA GLU A 644 10.68 9.73 8.89
C GLU A 644 10.13 9.83 10.32
N VAL A 645 10.84 9.24 11.28
CA VAL A 645 10.49 9.29 12.69
C VAL A 645 11.40 10.28 13.41
N ILE A 646 10.82 11.18 14.19
CA ILE A 646 11.53 12.15 15.03
C ILE A 646 11.33 11.76 16.50
N VAL A 647 12.36 12.00 17.31
CA VAL A 647 12.33 11.68 18.74
C VAL A 647 11.19 12.45 19.43
N ARG A 648 10.35 11.74 20.21
CA ARG A 648 9.17 12.25 20.94
C ARG A 648 8.03 12.80 20.07
N GLU A 649 8.06 12.54 18.76
CA GLU A 649 6.97 12.91 17.85
C GLU A 649 6.22 11.67 17.35
N THR A 650 4.96 11.86 16.98
CA THR A 650 4.15 10.84 16.31
C THR A 650 4.13 11.13 14.81
N ALA A 651 4.84 10.32 14.04
CA ALA A 651 4.80 10.37 12.59
C ALA A 651 3.50 9.71 12.07
N ARG A 652 2.72 10.43 11.26
CA ARG A 652 1.43 9.94 10.74
C ARG A 652 1.55 9.50 9.28
N VAL A 653 0.95 8.38 8.91
CA VAL A 653 0.98 7.85 7.54
C VAL A 653 -0.37 7.27 7.10
N SER A 654 -0.74 7.50 5.84
CA SER A 654 -1.90 6.86 5.22
C SER A 654 -1.41 5.94 4.12
N VAL A 655 -1.86 4.68 4.13
CA VAL A 655 -1.44 3.64 3.18
C VAL A 655 -2.66 3.24 2.33
N PRO A 656 -2.76 3.68 1.07
CA PRO A 656 -3.82 3.24 0.18
C PRO A 656 -3.57 1.80 -0.29
N VAL A 657 -4.61 0.97 -0.29
CA VAL A 657 -4.62 -0.33 -0.98
C VAL A 657 -5.64 -0.30 -2.11
N ILE A 658 -5.27 -0.87 -3.25
CA ILE A 658 -6.06 -0.75 -4.48
C ILE A 658 -6.75 -2.06 -4.77
N ARG A 659 -7.86 -2.00 -5.52
CA ARG A 659 -8.57 -3.20 -5.93
C ARG A 659 -7.75 -3.98 -6.98
N ARG A 660 -7.44 -5.24 -6.69
CA ARG A 660 -7.04 -6.31 -7.60
C ARG A 660 -8.17 -6.52 -8.61
N GLY A 661 -7.88 -6.37 -9.90
CA GLY A 661 -8.90 -6.64 -10.92
C GLY A 661 -9.25 -8.12 -10.97
N PRO A 662 -10.41 -8.49 -11.56
CA PRO A 662 -10.87 -9.87 -11.59
C PRO A 662 -9.88 -10.78 -12.36
N GLU A 663 -9.61 -11.95 -11.77
CA GLU A 663 -8.88 -13.09 -12.38
C GLU A 663 -9.67 -13.75 -13.52
#